data_AF-A0AAV1DUJ0-F1
#
_entry.id   AF-A0AAV1DUJ0-F1
#
_cell.length_a   1.000
_cell.length_b   1.000
_cell.length_c   1.000
_cell.angle_alpha   90.00
_cell.angle_beta   90.00
_cell.angle_gamma   90.00
#
_symmetry.space_group_name_H-M   'P 1'
#
loop_
_entity.id
_entity.type
_entity.pdbx_description
1 polymer ?
#
loop_
_entity_poly.entity_id
_entity_poly.type
_entity_poly.pdbx_seq_one_letter_code
_entity_poly.pdbx_strand_id
1 'polypeptide(L)'
;MPPASSTTEENKEFAIDYVMEKASGPHFSGLRLGDGLLSAVSPSSSPRAPPIPTPSSATDSAKQPFVIGVSGGTASGKTTVCDMIIQQLHDHRVVLVNQDSFYRGLTPEELKRVSEYNFDHPDAFDTEQLLECVDKLKSGHSVQVPIYDFKTHQRCSDSFRQVNASDVIILEGILVFHDQRVRNLMNMKVFVDTDADVRLARRIRRDTVERGRDINSVLEQYAKFVKPAFDDFVLPSKKYADVIIPRGGENHVAVDLIVQHIRTKLGQHDLCKIYPNVYVIQSTFQIRGMHTLIRDRDISKHDFVFYSDRLIRLVVEHGLGHLPFTEMQVVTPTGSVYTGVDFCKKLCGVSIVRSGESMENALRACCKGIKIGKILIHRDGDNGKQLIYEKLPKDISERHVLLLDPVLATGNSANQAIDLLIQKGVPESYIIFLNLISAPEGIHCVSKRFPSVKIVTSEIDVALNEEYRVIPGITDLNVEPYDEDQGTGELRYVQMAVTTYDTSLPVSQRYDNGKVQVTLVWNSRNENSPSSEKLNALANFLWRNGGPRRKSNLIHSVWANFQTSSSNIIFGNRWRHLFGERDFWEHVGGIDVSLAPSGFGQANTKAFDSLLHKLQKYVPYGAAVVDLYAGAGVIGLSLAAARRCRSVKCVEVNKESKHSFEKTVERLPSNLECNISWHHADASVEPISWLVGSEVVVVDPPRKGLEPSLADALQALSSVKPNSKLSGSPFLNDKDEKRPWILRARESSVQYGTRSVAPEEDQQLLPETLIYVSCGWQSFKEDCRFLLANKTWHLHKAHGFNFFPGTQSIEILAVFKRGPGTSTKKKKPGKKKRRPSRGEFTEK
;
A
#
# COMPACT_ATOMS: atom_id res chain seq x y z
N MET A 1 -10.19 19.97 79.38
CA MET A 1 -11.37 19.31 79.97
C MET A 1 -11.49 17.91 79.37
N PRO A 2 -11.43 16.84 80.18
CA PRO A 2 -11.88 15.48 79.84
C PRO A 2 -13.38 15.30 80.19
N PRO A 3 -13.99 14.08 80.20
CA PRO A 3 -13.60 12.75 79.68
C PRO A 3 -14.47 12.40 78.43
N ALA A 4 -14.83 11.18 77.99
CA ALA A 4 -14.60 9.74 78.29
C ALA A 4 -14.81 9.01 76.92
N SER A 5 -14.18 7.90 76.47
CA SER A 5 -13.61 6.65 77.02
C SER A 5 -14.55 5.42 76.99
N SER A 6 -14.31 4.48 76.06
CA SER A 6 -14.16 3.01 76.28
C SER A 6 -14.35 2.22 74.95
N THR A 7 -13.29 1.65 74.34
CA THR A 7 -12.97 0.19 74.24
C THR A 7 -13.88 -0.63 73.31
N THR A 8 -13.42 -1.59 72.48
CA THR A 8 -12.10 -2.24 72.30
C THR A 8 -11.98 -2.86 70.88
N GLU A 9 -10.80 -3.37 70.55
CA GLU A 9 -10.46 -4.08 69.29
C GLU A 9 -11.14 -5.46 69.16
N GLU A 10 -11.38 -5.93 67.91
CA GLU A 10 -10.71 -7.10 67.29
C GLU A 10 -11.37 -7.52 65.95
N ASN A 11 -10.63 -8.32 65.16
CA ASN A 11 -11.06 -9.04 63.95
C ASN A 11 -11.41 -8.23 62.68
N LYS A 12 -10.36 -7.82 61.94
CA LYS A 12 -10.42 -7.61 60.48
C LYS A 12 -9.96 -8.87 59.74
N GLU A 13 -10.90 -9.74 59.41
CA GLU A 13 -10.74 -10.72 58.32
C GLU A 13 -12.14 -11.02 57.72
N PHE A 14 -12.20 -11.39 56.44
CA PHE A 14 -13.42 -11.62 55.64
C PHE A 14 -14.32 -10.40 55.33
N ALA A 15 -14.01 -9.67 54.24
CA ALA A 15 -14.97 -8.80 53.53
C ALA A 15 -14.54 -8.41 52.09
N ILE A 16 -14.20 -9.37 51.22
CA ILE A 16 -14.15 -9.15 49.76
C ILE A 16 -14.72 -10.39 49.06
N ASP A 17 -16.04 -10.40 48.84
CA ASP A 17 -16.75 -11.20 47.81
C ASP A 17 -18.28 -10.97 47.87
N TYR A 18 -18.75 -9.74 47.60
CA TYR A 18 -20.21 -9.52 47.37
C TYR A 18 -20.58 -8.23 46.58
N VAL A 19 -20.00 -7.97 45.40
CA VAL A 19 -20.64 -7.09 44.38
C VAL A 19 -20.17 -7.50 42.97
N MET A 20 -20.85 -8.45 42.29
CA MET A 20 -20.70 -8.70 40.84
C MET A 20 -21.80 -9.65 40.30
N GLU A 21 -23.10 -9.38 40.54
CA GLU A 21 -24.18 -10.24 39.96
C GLU A 21 -25.49 -9.54 39.56
N LYS A 22 -25.48 -8.22 39.29
CA LYS A 22 -26.65 -7.52 38.69
C LYS A 22 -26.26 -6.42 37.70
N ALA A 23 -25.91 -6.81 36.46
CA ALA A 23 -25.88 -5.90 35.31
C ALA A 23 -25.92 -6.63 33.93
N SER A 24 -26.82 -7.61 33.75
CA SER A 24 -26.97 -8.33 32.46
C SER A 24 -28.38 -8.18 31.89
N GLY A 25 -28.72 -6.95 31.47
CA GLY A 25 -29.93 -6.64 30.70
C GLY A 25 -29.58 -6.30 29.24
N PRO A 26 -30.34 -6.78 28.24
CA PRO A 26 -29.98 -6.60 26.82
C PRO A 26 -30.33 -5.20 26.32
N HIS A 27 -29.40 -4.53 25.62
CA HIS A 27 -29.68 -3.29 24.90
C HIS A 27 -29.27 -3.34 23.42
N PHE A 28 -30.27 -3.72 22.63
CA PHE A 28 -30.70 -3.18 21.33
C PHE A 28 -29.70 -2.83 20.21
N SER A 29 -29.97 -3.49 19.08
CA SER A 29 -29.54 -3.26 17.70
C SER A 29 -29.69 -1.83 17.16
N GLY A 30 -28.71 -1.39 16.37
CA GLY A 30 -28.83 -0.25 15.45
C GLY A 30 -29.40 -0.66 14.08
N LEU A 31 -30.27 0.19 13.51
CA LEU A 31 -31.02 -0.09 12.29
C LEU A 31 -30.17 -0.13 11.00
N ARG A 32 -30.59 -0.97 10.05
CA ARG A 32 -30.57 -0.61 8.62
C ARG A 32 -31.98 -0.75 8.06
N LEU A 33 -32.48 0.30 7.42
CA LEU A 33 -33.71 0.22 6.61
C LEU A 33 -33.43 -0.65 5.37
N GLY A 34 -34.49 -1.27 4.85
CA GLY A 34 -34.38 -2.19 3.74
C GLY A 34 -34.37 -1.51 2.38
N ASP A 35 -34.08 -2.32 1.37
CA ASP A 35 -34.94 -2.41 0.19
C ASP A 35 -35.10 -3.91 -0.12
N GLY A 36 -36.26 -4.30 -0.61
CA GLY A 36 -36.51 -5.65 -1.08
C GLY A 36 -37.55 -5.62 -2.19
N LEU A 37 -37.49 -6.56 -3.12
CA LEU A 37 -38.58 -6.94 -4.02
C LEU A 37 -38.20 -8.25 -4.75
N LEU A 38 -39.03 -9.29 -4.54
CA LEU A 38 -39.43 -10.34 -5.49
C LEU A 38 -38.37 -11.36 -6.01
N SER A 39 -38.71 -12.59 -6.42
CA SER A 39 -39.59 -13.67 -5.90
C SER A 39 -39.75 -14.75 -6.98
N ALA A 40 -39.63 -16.04 -6.62
CA ALA A 40 -40.01 -17.23 -7.43
C ALA A 40 -39.20 -17.40 -8.77
N VAL A 41 -39.11 -18.56 -9.44
CA VAL A 41 -40.03 -19.72 -9.61
C VAL A 41 -39.24 -21.03 -9.78
N SER A 42 -39.85 -22.18 -9.44
CA SER A 42 -39.43 -23.56 -9.78
C SER A 42 -40.64 -24.31 -10.41
N PRO A 43 -40.63 -25.62 -10.76
CA PRO A 43 -39.58 -26.53 -11.28
C PRO A 43 -40.07 -27.34 -12.53
N SER A 44 -39.25 -28.25 -13.13
CA SER A 44 -39.80 -29.45 -13.83
C SER A 44 -38.80 -30.60 -14.15
N SER A 45 -39.26 -31.83 -13.82
CA SER A 45 -39.05 -33.15 -14.48
C SER A 45 -37.67 -33.80 -14.73
N SER A 46 -37.51 -34.96 -14.07
CA SER A 46 -36.61 -36.13 -14.21
C SER A 46 -36.82 -37.01 -15.48
N PRO A 47 -36.16 -38.20 -15.65
CA PRO A 47 -34.81 -38.68 -15.27
C PRO A 47 -34.04 -39.42 -16.42
N ARG A 48 -32.71 -39.64 -16.29
CA ARG A 48 -32.02 -40.78 -16.94
C ARG A 48 -30.73 -41.22 -16.22
N ALA A 49 -30.41 -42.52 -16.35
CA ALA A 49 -29.34 -43.22 -15.64
C ALA A 49 -27.91 -42.92 -16.18
N PRO A 50 -26.82 -43.28 -15.45
CA PRO A 50 -25.56 -42.53 -15.50
C PRO A 50 -24.52 -43.07 -16.50
N PRO A 51 -23.62 -42.19 -17.00
CA PRO A 51 -22.30 -42.57 -17.49
C PRO A 51 -21.22 -42.44 -16.39
N ILE A 52 -20.14 -43.20 -16.58
CA ILE A 52 -18.99 -43.36 -15.66
C ILE A 52 -18.18 -42.05 -15.55
N PRO A 53 -17.72 -41.63 -14.34
CA PRO A 53 -16.91 -40.43 -14.19
C PRO A 53 -15.44 -40.66 -14.59
N THR A 54 -14.97 -39.88 -15.56
CA THR A 54 -13.53 -39.59 -15.75
C THR A 54 -13.10 -38.43 -14.85
N PRO A 55 -11.82 -38.37 -14.42
CA PRO A 55 -11.39 -37.36 -13.45
C PRO A 55 -11.19 -36.00 -14.13
N SER A 56 -12.05 -35.03 -13.84
CA SER A 56 -11.87 -33.63 -14.25
C SER A 56 -12.39 -32.66 -13.19
N SER A 57 -11.76 -31.48 -13.11
CA SER A 57 -12.01 -30.40 -12.14
C SER A 57 -11.89 -30.80 -10.66
N ALA A 58 -10.82 -30.32 -10.00
CA ALA A 58 -10.82 -30.18 -8.56
C ALA A 58 -11.79 -29.06 -8.18
N THR A 59 -13.00 -29.42 -7.74
CA THR A 59 -13.96 -28.48 -7.19
C THR A 59 -13.49 -27.98 -5.84
N ASP A 60 -13.76 -26.69 -5.59
CA ASP A 60 -13.39 -25.97 -4.38
C ASP A 60 -13.88 -26.71 -3.13
N SER A 61 -12.95 -27.33 -2.39
CA SER A 61 -13.29 -28.22 -1.27
C SER A 61 -13.59 -27.40 -0.02
N ALA A 62 -14.83 -26.94 0.11
CA ALA A 62 -15.33 -26.25 1.29
C ALA A 62 -14.93 -27.01 2.58
N LYS A 63 -14.14 -26.34 3.43
CA LYS A 63 -13.52 -26.94 4.63
C LYS A 63 -14.59 -27.45 5.59
N GLN A 64 -14.77 -28.78 5.65
CA GLN A 64 -15.75 -29.43 6.52
C GLN A 64 -15.44 -29.14 8.00
N PRO A 65 -16.44 -28.76 8.82
CA PRO A 65 -16.22 -28.43 10.23
C PRO A 65 -15.98 -29.68 11.08
N PHE A 66 -15.22 -29.51 12.16
CA PHE A 66 -14.85 -30.58 13.08
C PHE A 66 -15.92 -30.81 14.14
N VAL A 67 -16.59 -31.95 14.08
CA VAL A 67 -17.73 -32.29 14.95
C VAL A 67 -17.27 -33.13 16.15
N ILE A 68 -17.54 -32.64 17.36
CA ILE A 68 -17.21 -33.30 18.63
C ILE A 68 -18.52 -33.68 19.32
N GLY A 69 -18.72 -34.97 19.60
CA GLY A 69 -19.80 -35.41 20.46
C GLY A 69 -19.37 -35.51 21.92
N VAL A 70 -20.16 -34.98 22.84
CA VAL A 70 -19.93 -35.07 24.29
C VAL A 70 -21.12 -35.75 24.96
N SER A 71 -20.91 -36.97 25.45
CA SER A 71 -21.95 -37.79 26.09
C SER A 71 -21.57 -38.19 27.53
N GLY A 72 -22.51 -38.81 28.23
CA GLY A 72 -22.37 -39.20 29.64
C GLY A 72 -23.61 -38.90 30.46
N GLY A 73 -23.65 -39.42 31.69
CA GLY A 73 -24.83 -39.33 32.56
C GLY A 73 -25.30 -37.90 32.84
N THR A 74 -26.57 -37.75 33.19
CA THR A 74 -27.07 -36.50 33.78
C THR A 74 -26.23 -36.10 35.00
N ALA A 75 -25.95 -34.81 35.14
CA ALA A 75 -25.07 -34.23 36.18
C ALA A 75 -23.61 -34.78 36.25
N SER A 76 -23.09 -35.46 35.21
CA SER A 76 -21.68 -35.88 35.16
C SER A 76 -20.67 -34.74 34.96
N GLY A 77 -21.13 -33.56 34.50
CA GLY A 77 -20.26 -32.43 34.18
C GLY A 77 -19.96 -32.24 32.69
N LYS A 78 -20.74 -32.87 31.79
CA LYS A 78 -20.67 -32.63 30.33
C LYS A 78 -20.63 -31.15 29.96
N THR A 79 -21.62 -30.38 30.40
CA THR A 79 -21.73 -28.94 30.12
C THR A 79 -20.48 -28.20 30.60
N THR A 80 -19.98 -28.50 31.81
CA THR A 80 -18.73 -27.94 32.34
C THR A 80 -17.51 -28.26 31.46
N VAL A 81 -17.39 -29.50 30.96
CA VAL A 81 -16.33 -29.88 30.01
C VAL A 81 -16.48 -29.12 28.69
N CYS A 82 -17.70 -29.00 28.15
CA CYS A 82 -17.97 -28.22 26.95
C CYS A 82 -17.62 -26.74 27.15
N ASP A 83 -18.04 -26.13 28.25
CA ASP A 83 -17.76 -24.74 28.60
C ASP A 83 -16.25 -24.50 28.73
N MET A 84 -15.50 -25.42 29.36
CA MET A 84 -14.04 -25.34 29.42
C MET A 84 -13.38 -25.47 28.04
N ILE A 85 -13.86 -26.37 27.17
CA ILE A 85 -13.37 -26.49 25.79
C ILE A 85 -13.65 -25.20 25.01
N ILE A 86 -14.87 -24.64 25.10
CA ILE A 86 -15.28 -23.40 24.43
C ILE A 86 -14.45 -22.22 24.96
N GLN A 87 -14.31 -22.11 26.28
CA GLN A 87 -13.48 -21.10 26.93
C GLN A 87 -12.04 -21.20 26.41
N GLN A 88 -11.37 -22.34 26.57
CA GLN A 88 -9.97 -22.48 26.17
C GLN A 88 -9.75 -22.35 24.66
N LEU A 89 -10.73 -22.66 23.81
CA LEU A 89 -10.61 -22.40 22.38
C LEU A 89 -10.68 -20.89 22.04
N HIS A 90 -11.26 -20.06 22.91
CA HIS A 90 -11.26 -18.58 22.87
C HIS A 90 -11.68 -17.93 21.52
N ASP A 91 -12.35 -18.68 20.63
CA ASP A 91 -12.56 -18.28 19.23
C ASP A 91 -14.04 -18.37 18.82
N HIS A 92 -14.49 -17.44 17.96
CA HIS A 92 -15.86 -17.32 17.44
C HIS A 92 -16.21 -18.41 16.41
N ARG A 93 -15.55 -19.57 16.49
CA ARG A 93 -15.59 -20.66 15.52
C ARG A 93 -16.06 -21.98 16.13
N VAL A 94 -16.58 -21.95 17.35
CA VAL A 94 -17.13 -23.11 18.06
C VAL A 94 -18.61 -22.86 18.33
N VAL A 95 -19.47 -23.82 17.97
CA VAL A 95 -20.89 -23.78 18.35
C VAL A 95 -21.34 -25.02 19.11
N LEU A 96 -22.05 -24.79 20.22
CA LEU A 96 -22.61 -25.83 21.07
C LEU A 96 -24.08 -26.12 20.70
N VAL A 97 -24.33 -27.27 20.08
CA VAL A 97 -25.67 -27.84 19.88
C VAL A 97 -25.96 -28.77 21.06
N ASN A 98 -27.02 -28.50 21.81
CA ASN A 98 -27.43 -29.33 22.94
C ASN A 98 -28.62 -30.20 22.53
N GLN A 99 -28.59 -31.50 22.87
CA GLN A 99 -29.61 -32.49 22.54
C GLN A 99 -30.98 -32.17 23.16
N ASP A 100 -31.01 -31.54 24.33
CA ASP A 100 -32.24 -31.19 25.07
C ASP A 100 -33.10 -30.18 24.28
N SER A 101 -32.52 -29.37 23.39
CA SER A 101 -33.30 -28.53 22.46
C SER A 101 -34.25 -29.35 21.57
N PHE A 102 -33.91 -30.61 21.31
CA PHE A 102 -34.63 -31.50 20.39
C PHE A 102 -35.60 -32.45 21.10
N TYR A 103 -35.90 -32.24 22.39
CA TYR A 103 -37.03 -32.91 23.05
C TYR A 103 -38.32 -32.73 22.25
N ARG A 104 -39.10 -33.81 22.09
CA ARG A 104 -40.43 -33.72 21.48
C ARG A 104 -41.41 -33.01 22.40
N GLY A 105 -42.39 -32.30 21.82
CA GLY A 105 -43.54 -31.82 22.59
C GLY A 105 -44.35 -33.01 23.12
N LEU A 106 -44.84 -32.91 24.36
CA LEU A 106 -45.74 -33.91 24.92
C LEU A 106 -47.15 -33.76 24.34
N THR A 107 -47.88 -34.87 24.15
CA THR A 107 -49.30 -34.80 23.81
C THR A 107 -50.14 -34.28 24.99
N PRO A 108 -51.38 -33.81 24.78
CA PRO A 108 -52.27 -33.39 25.88
C PRO A 108 -52.57 -34.48 26.92
N GLU A 109 -52.39 -35.75 26.58
CA GLU A 109 -52.54 -36.91 27.45
C GLU A 109 -51.27 -37.14 28.29
N GLU A 110 -50.10 -37.07 27.65
CA GLU A 110 -48.80 -37.15 28.32
C GLU A 110 -48.57 -35.96 29.27
N LEU A 111 -49.04 -34.76 28.89
CA LEU A 111 -48.99 -33.55 29.71
C LEU A 111 -49.83 -33.65 31.00
N LYS A 112 -50.80 -34.57 31.07
CA LYS A 112 -51.56 -34.89 32.30
C LYS A 112 -50.81 -35.87 33.21
N ARG A 113 -49.74 -36.51 32.72
CA ARG A 113 -48.95 -37.53 33.43
C ARG A 113 -47.44 -37.30 33.30
N VAL A 114 -47.00 -36.04 33.28
CA VAL A 114 -45.58 -35.64 33.11
C VAL A 114 -44.65 -36.33 34.12
N SER A 115 -45.12 -36.55 35.36
CA SER A 115 -44.37 -37.27 36.41
C SER A 115 -44.12 -38.76 36.11
N GLU A 116 -44.83 -39.33 35.13
CA GLU A 116 -44.67 -40.71 34.67
C GLU A 116 -43.93 -40.80 33.32
N TYR A 117 -43.57 -39.65 32.72
CA TYR A 117 -42.92 -39.61 31.42
C TYR A 117 -41.39 -39.73 31.53
N ASN A 118 -40.80 -40.63 30.73
CA ASN A 118 -39.36 -40.87 30.74
C ASN A 118 -38.61 -39.96 29.73
N PHE A 119 -38.15 -38.80 30.22
CA PHE A 119 -37.30 -37.86 29.45
C PHE A 119 -35.87 -38.37 29.20
N ASP A 120 -35.46 -39.48 29.81
CA ASP A 120 -34.14 -40.09 29.59
C ASP A 120 -34.24 -41.29 28.59
N HIS A 121 -35.39 -41.52 27.93
CA HIS A 121 -35.57 -42.53 26.87
C HIS A 121 -35.26 -41.97 25.46
N PRO A 122 -34.70 -42.77 24.52
CA PRO A 122 -34.44 -42.32 23.15
C PRO A 122 -35.64 -41.67 22.43
N ASP A 123 -36.84 -42.25 22.57
CA ASP A 123 -38.09 -41.76 21.94
C ASP A 123 -38.59 -40.40 22.49
N ALA A 124 -37.92 -39.83 23.49
CA ALA A 124 -38.17 -38.45 23.92
C ALA A 124 -37.52 -37.41 22.98
N PHE A 125 -36.59 -37.82 22.11
CA PHE A 125 -35.80 -36.93 21.26
C PHE A 125 -36.12 -37.08 19.77
N ASP A 126 -36.28 -35.94 19.10
CA ASP A 126 -36.45 -35.85 17.64
C ASP A 126 -35.10 -35.95 16.95
N THR A 127 -34.67 -37.20 16.74
CA THR A 127 -33.34 -37.50 16.19
C THR A 127 -33.23 -37.12 14.71
N GLU A 128 -34.33 -37.12 13.95
CA GLU A 128 -34.32 -36.67 12.55
C GLU A 128 -34.05 -35.17 12.44
N GLN A 129 -34.70 -34.33 13.26
CA GLN A 129 -34.44 -32.89 13.28
C GLN A 129 -33.00 -32.58 13.76
N LEU A 130 -32.46 -33.37 14.69
CA LEU A 130 -31.07 -33.24 15.12
C LEU A 130 -30.08 -33.58 13.98
N LEU A 131 -30.31 -34.67 13.25
CA LEU A 131 -29.50 -35.06 12.10
C LEU A 131 -29.52 -33.98 11.01
N GLU A 132 -30.71 -33.51 10.63
CA GLU A 132 -30.88 -32.45 9.63
C GLU A 132 -30.17 -31.15 10.06
N CYS A 133 -30.23 -30.79 11.35
CA CYS A 133 -29.53 -29.64 11.90
C CYS A 133 -28.00 -29.78 11.75
N VAL A 134 -27.43 -30.92 12.15
CA VAL A 134 -25.98 -31.12 12.09
C VAL A 134 -25.48 -31.19 10.63
N ASP A 135 -26.21 -31.82 9.70
CA ASP A 135 -25.80 -31.88 8.29
C ASP A 135 -25.90 -30.52 7.59
N LYS A 136 -26.89 -29.68 7.92
CA LYS A 136 -26.93 -28.29 7.46
C LYS A 136 -25.74 -27.47 7.97
N LEU A 137 -25.36 -27.64 9.24
CA LEU A 137 -24.16 -26.98 9.79
C LEU A 137 -22.86 -27.50 9.14
N LYS A 138 -22.76 -28.81 8.86
CA LYS A 138 -21.62 -29.41 8.15
C LYS A 138 -21.49 -28.97 6.70
N SER A 139 -22.60 -28.63 6.05
CA SER A 139 -22.62 -28.05 4.70
C SER A 139 -22.46 -26.51 4.68
N GLY A 140 -22.14 -25.88 5.82
CA GLY A 140 -21.86 -24.44 5.90
C GLY A 140 -23.10 -23.54 6.00
N HIS A 141 -24.30 -24.11 6.17
CA HIS A 141 -25.54 -23.34 6.29
C HIS A 141 -25.87 -23.03 7.75
N SER A 142 -26.38 -21.81 8.02
CA SER A 142 -26.94 -21.47 9.33
C SER A 142 -28.26 -22.21 9.59
N VAL A 143 -28.51 -22.61 10.84
CA VAL A 143 -29.71 -23.36 11.25
C VAL A 143 -30.41 -22.67 12.42
N GLN A 144 -31.75 -22.73 12.42
CA GLN A 144 -32.58 -22.36 13.56
C GLN A 144 -32.72 -23.59 14.48
N VAL A 145 -32.07 -23.55 15.64
CA VAL A 145 -32.19 -24.61 16.66
C VAL A 145 -33.42 -24.34 17.52
N PRO A 146 -34.33 -25.32 17.74
CA PRO A 146 -35.50 -25.14 18.59
C PRO A 146 -35.13 -24.83 20.05
N ILE A 147 -36.02 -24.10 20.73
CA ILE A 147 -35.94 -23.85 22.17
C ILE A 147 -37.05 -24.69 22.83
N TYR A 148 -36.65 -25.58 23.73
CA TYR A 148 -37.55 -26.41 24.54
C TYR A 148 -37.73 -25.79 25.92
N ASP A 149 -38.98 -25.57 26.34
CA ASP A 149 -39.28 -25.05 27.67
C ASP A 149 -39.59 -26.19 28.65
N PHE A 150 -38.65 -26.41 29.58
CA PHE A 150 -38.77 -27.40 30.65
C PHE A 150 -39.86 -27.12 31.69
N LYS A 151 -40.52 -25.95 31.67
CA LYS A 151 -41.67 -25.64 32.52
C LYS A 151 -43.00 -26.04 31.89
N THR A 152 -43.18 -25.77 30.59
CA THR A 152 -44.40 -26.11 29.85
C THR A 152 -44.33 -27.45 29.12
N HIS A 153 -43.15 -28.07 29.05
CA HIS A 153 -42.88 -29.33 28.35
C HIS A 153 -43.22 -29.31 26.85
N GLN A 154 -43.10 -28.14 26.24
CA GLN A 154 -43.37 -27.88 24.84
C GLN A 154 -42.18 -27.19 24.16
N ARG A 155 -42.14 -27.29 22.83
CA ARG A 155 -41.27 -26.44 21.99
C ARG A 155 -41.91 -25.07 21.83
N CYS A 156 -41.14 -24.01 21.95
CA CYS A 156 -41.61 -22.67 21.58
C CYS A 156 -41.72 -22.56 20.05
N SER A 157 -42.93 -22.36 19.52
CA SER A 157 -43.18 -22.23 18.08
C SER A 157 -42.58 -20.96 17.47
N ASP A 158 -42.44 -19.92 18.28
CA ASP A 158 -42.18 -18.55 17.82
C ASP A 158 -40.75 -18.07 18.17
N SER A 159 -39.93 -18.92 18.81
CA SER A 159 -38.58 -18.55 19.25
C SER A 159 -37.56 -19.66 19.01
N PHE A 160 -36.54 -19.34 18.22
CA PHE A 160 -35.47 -20.25 17.84
C PHE A 160 -34.11 -19.62 18.16
N ARG A 161 -33.12 -20.45 18.50
CA ARG A 161 -31.73 -20.00 18.63
C ARG A 161 -31.07 -20.09 17.26
N GLN A 162 -30.85 -18.94 16.62
CA GLN A 162 -30.08 -18.88 15.38
C GLN A 162 -28.65 -19.36 15.62
N VAL A 163 -28.20 -20.34 14.84
CA VAL A 163 -26.87 -20.93 14.91
C VAL A 163 -26.19 -20.78 13.55
N ASN A 164 -25.06 -20.09 13.52
CA ASN A 164 -24.26 -19.90 12.32
C ASN A 164 -23.31 -21.08 12.10
N ALA A 165 -22.93 -21.33 10.84
CA ALA A 165 -21.85 -22.27 10.53
C ALA A 165 -20.55 -21.85 11.24
N SER A 166 -19.77 -22.85 11.67
CA SER A 166 -18.61 -22.69 12.56
C SER A 166 -17.60 -23.81 12.32
N ASP A 167 -16.29 -23.53 12.37
CA ASP A 167 -15.23 -24.54 12.14
C ASP A 167 -15.28 -25.74 13.10
N VAL A 168 -15.88 -25.58 14.29
CA VAL A 168 -16.10 -26.64 15.28
C VAL A 168 -17.56 -26.68 15.70
N ILE A 169 -18.14 -27.88 15.75
CA ILE A 169 -19.50 -28.13 16.25
C ILE A 169 -19.38 -29.09 17.44
N ILE A 170 -19.76 -28.64 18.63
CA ILE A 170 -19.87 -29.48 19.82
C ILE A 170 -21.33 -29.91 19.96
N LEU A 171 -21.60 -31.21 19.92
CA LEU A 171 -22.91 -31.82 20.15
C LEU A 171 -22.93 -32.48 21.53
N GLU A 172 -23.60 -31.84 22.49
CA GLU A 172 -23.70 -32.30 23.88
C GLU A 172 -25.06 -32.92 24.19
N GLY A 173 -25.11 -34.03 24.92
CA GLY A 173 -26.36 -34.60 25.42
C GLY A 173 -26.19 -35.92 26.15
N ILE A 174 -27.26 -36.42 26.77
CA ILE A 174 -27.21 -37.70 27.51
C ILE A 174 -27.20 -38.93 26.58
N LEU A 175 -27.76 -38.82 25.38
CA LEU A 175 -27.98 -39.94 24.44
C LEU A 175 -27.39 -39.70 23.04
N VAL A 176 -26.53 -38.70 22.85
CA VAL A 176 -25.92 -38.37 21.53
C VAL A 176 -25.07 -39.51 20.95
N PHE A 177 -24.71 -40.53 21.75
CA PHE A 177 -24.02 -41.74 21.30
C PHE A 177 -24.95 -42.95 21.11
N HIS A 178 -26.25 -42.84 21.33
CA HIS A 178 -27.18 -43.94 21.15
C HIS A 178 -27.35 -44.29 19.66
N ASP A 179 -27.84 -43.34 18.86
CA ASP A 179 -28.04 -43.53 17.41
C ASP A 179 -26.70 -43.57 16.64
N GLN A 180 -26.54 -44.60 15.79
CA GLN A 180 -25.36 -44.80 14.95
C GLN A 180 -25.18 -43.68 13.91
N ARG A 181 -26.27 -43.13 13.37
CA ARG A 181 -26.26 -42.05 12.37
C ARG A 181 -25.65 -40.79 12.97
N VAL A 182 -26.08 -40.42 14.17
CA VAL A 182 -25.55 -39.26 14.91
C VAL A 182 -24.05 -39.48 15.23
N ARG A 183 -23.66 -40.69 15.65
CA ARG A 183 -22.24 -41.04 15.88
C ARG A 183 -21.36 -40.97 14.62
N ASN A 184 -21.92 -41.25 13.44
CA ASN A 184 -21.22 -41.18 12.15
C ASN A 184 -20.95 -39.74 11.71
N LEU A 185 -21.71 -38.75 12.22
CA LEU A 185 -21.46 -37.34 11.91
C LEU A 185 -20.27 -36.75 12.67
N MET A 186 -19.89 -37.36 13.80
CA MET A 186 -18.86 -36.90 14.74
C MET A 186 -17.45 -37.36 14.38
N ASN A 187 -16.50 -36.42 14.31
CA ASN A 187 -15.07 -36.68 14.16
C ASN A 187 -14.38 -37.15 15.46
N MET A 188 -14.93 -36.79 16.62
CA MET A 188 -14.42 -37.17 17.94
C MET A 188 -15.57 -37.40 18.93
N LYS A 189 -15.50 -38.46 19.73
CA LYS A 189 -16.54 -38.86 20.70
C LYS A 189 -15.94 -38.91 22.11
N VAL A 190 -16.31 -37.93 22.94
CA VAL A 190 -15.89 -37.78 24.33
C VAL A 190 -17.00 -38.26 25.28
N PHE A 191 -16.68 -39.15 26.22
CA PHE A 191 -17.59 -39.58 27.27
C PHE A 191 -17.14 -39.07 28.64
N VAL A 192 -18.01 -38.35 29.33
CA VAL A 192 -17.74 -37.82 30.67
C VAL A 192 -18.24 -38.79 31.73
N ASP A 193 -17.28 -39.41 32.43
CA ASP A 193 -17.47 -40.50 33.38
C ASP A 193 -17.32 -39.98 34.81
N THR A 194 -18.35 -40.20 35.63
CA THR A 194 -18.43 -39.68 37.00
C THR A 194 -19.35 -40.60 37.80
N ASP A 195 -18.98 -40.86 39.05
CA ASP A 195 -19.65 -41.83 39.91
C ASP A 195 -21.13 -41.50 40.14
N ALA A 196 -21.94 -42.54 40.33
CA ALA A 196 -23.40 -42.42 40.32
C ALA A 196 -23.94 -41.60 41.50
N ASP A 197 -23.30 -41.70 42.66
CA ASP A 197 -23.52 -40.93 43.88
C ASP A 197 -23.15 -39.45 43.72
N VAL A 198 -21.99 -39.15 43.14
CA VAL A 198 -21.56 -37.77 42.82
C VAL A 198 -22.55 -37.12 41.84
N ARG A 199 -22.98 -37.86 40.80
CA ARG A 199 -24.03 -37.40 39.87
C ARG A 199 -25.36 -37.17 40.57
N LEU A 200 -25.78 -38.07 41.46
CA LEU A 200 -27.01 -37.93 42.23
C LEU A 200 -26.97 -36.70 43.14
N ALA A 201 -25.89 -36.51 43.90
CA ALA A 201 -25.72 -35.34 44.76
C ALA A 201 -25.74 -34.02 43.97
N ARG A 202 -25.04 -33.97 42.82
CA ARG A 202 -25.07 -32.81 41.90
C ARG A 202 -26.48 -32.56 41.35
N ARG A 203 -27.21 -33.62 40.97
CA ARG A 203 -28.60 -33.51 40.46
C ARG A 203 -29.57 -33.04 41.54
N ILE A 204 -29.50 -33.57 42.76
CA ILE A 204 -30.32 -33.11 43.89
C ILE A 204 -30.10 -31.62 44.11
N ARG A 205 -28.84 -31.17 44.24
CA ARG A 205 -28.53 -29.75 44.45
C ARG A 205 -29.09 -28.86 43.33
N ARG A 206 -28.87 -29.24 42.06
CA ARG A 206 -29.36 -28.50 40.89
C ARG A 206 -30.89 -28.44 40.84
N ASP A 207 -31.55 -29.60 40.92
CA ASP A 207 -33.00 -29.68 40.72
C ASP A 207 -33.80 -29.12 41.92
N THR A 208 -33.23 -29.09 43.13
CA THR A 208 -33.84 -28.46 44.32
C THR A 208 -33.58 -26.96 44.40
N VAL A 209 -32.32 -26.51 44.28
CA VAL A 209 -31.94 -25.10 44.47
C VAL A 209 -32.26 -24.24 43.25
N GLU A 210 -31.93 -24.72 42.03
CA GLU A 210 -32.10 -23.92 40.80
C GLU A 210 -33.49 -24.08 40.18
N ARG A 211 -34.15 -25.23 40.40
CA ARG A 211 -35.44 -25.58 39.78
C ARG A 211 -36.60 -25.74 40.77
N GLY A 212 -36.36 -25.57 42.08
CA GLY A 212 -37.41 -25.54 43.10
C GLY A 212 -38.18 -26.84 43.30
N ARG A 213 -37.61 -28.00 42.95
CA ARG A 213 -38.28 -29.31 43.10
C ARG A 213 -38.09 -29.88 44.50
N ASP A 214 -39.05 -30.69 44.95
CA ASP A 214 -38.93 -31.46 46.19
C ASP A 214 -37.86 -32.57 46.10
N ILE A 215 -37.14 -32.81 47.20
CA ILE A 215 -36.07 -33.81 47.27
C ILE A 215 -36.60 -35.22 47.01
N ASN A 216 -37.75 -35.60 47.58
CA ASN A 216 -38.30 -36.93 47.43
C ASN A 216 -38.72 -37.18 45.98
N SER A 217 -39.37 -36.18 45.35
CA SER A 217 -39.70 -36.23 43.92
C SER A 217 -38.48 -36.43 43.03
N VAL A 218 -37.35 -35.77 43.33
CA VAL A 218 -36.08 -35.95 42.58
C VAL A 218 -35.50 -37.35 42.80
N LEU A 219 -35.54 -37.88 44.02
CA LEU A 219 -35.06 -39.23 44.35
C LEU A 219 -35.92 -40.33 43.70
N GLU A 220 -37.25 -40.20 43.76
CA GLU A 220 -38.19 -41.12 43.11
C GLU A 220 -38.00 -41.10 41.58
N GLN A 221 -37.92 -39.92 40.96
CA GLN A 221 -37.65 -39.81 39.53
C GLN A 221 -36.30 -40.43 39.16
N TYR A 222 -35.28 -40.24 40.01
CA TYR A 222 -33.96 -40.81 39.78
C TYR A 222 -33.97 -42.35 39.81
N ALA A 223 -34.61 -42.95 40.82
CA ALA A 223 -34.73 -44.38 40.96
C ALA A 223 -35.61 -45.03 39.88
N LYS A 224 -36.74 -44.38 39.52
CA LYS A 224 -37.75 -44.91 38.59
C LYS A 224 -37.36 -44.81 37.12
N PHE A 225 -36.66 -43.75 36.71
CA PHE A 225 -36.39 -43.47 35.30
C PHE A 225 -34.91 -43.23 34.99
N VAL A 226 -34.25 -42.35 35.74
CA VAL A 226 -32.91 -41.84 35.38
C VAL A 226 -31.84 -42.90 35.50
N LYS A 227 -31.84 -43.68 36.59
CA LYS A 227 -30.84 -44.74 36.78
C LYS A 227 -31.05 -45.89 35.78
N PRO A 228 -32.26 -46.48 35.61
CA PRO A 228 -32.51 -47.45 34.56
C PRO A 228 -32.09 -46.95 33.16
N ALA A 229 -32.52 -45.76 32.75
CA ALA A 229 -32.16 -45.21 31.45
C ALA A 229 -30.64 -44.96 31.29
N PHE A 230 -29.94 -44.61 32.38
CA PHE A 230 -28.48 -44.54 32.37
C PHE A 230 -27.84 -45.91 32.15
N ASP A 231 -28.30 -46.94 32.86
CA ASP A 231 -27.75 -48.29 32.79
C ASP A 231 -28.10 -48.98 31.44
N ASP A 232 -29.28 -48.73 30.89
CA ASP A 232 -29.79 -49.34 29.64
C ASP A 232 -29.30 -48.64 28.35
N PHE A 233 -29.20 -47.30 28.34
CA PHE A 233 -28.93 -46.54 27.11
C PHE A 233 -27.62 -45.73 27.15
N VAL A 234 -27.33 -45.04 28.27
CA VAL A 234 -26.19 -44.12 28.34
C VAL A 234 -24.87 -44.87 28.56
N LEU A 235 -24.80 -45.73 29.58
CA LEU A 235 -23.60 -46.49 29.93
C LEU A 235 -23.15 -47.46 28.82
N PRO A 236 -24.04 -48.19 28.12
CA PRO A 236 -23.63 -49.05 27.00
C PRO A 236 -23.09 -48.27 25.80
N SER A 237 -23.42 -46.98 25.67
CA SER A 237 -22.89 -46.11 24.62
C SER A 237 -21.42 -45.69 24.85
N LYS A 238 -20.91 -45.82 26.08
CA LYS A 238 -19.50 -45.52 26.47
C LYS A 238 -18.48 -46.28 25.62
N LYS A 239 -18.81 -47.48 25.15
CA LYS A 239 -17.95 -48.30 24.28
C LYS A 239 -17.68 -47.70 22.89
N TYR A 240 -18.42 -46.67 22.50
CA TYR A 240 -18.24 -45.94 21.25
C TYR A 240 -17.46 -44.62 21.41
N ALA A 241 -16.97 -44.34 22.62
CA ALA A 241 -16.19 -43.13 22.90
C ALA A 241 -14.72 -43.33 22.50
N ASP A 242 -14.15 -42.33 21.84
CA ASP A 242 -12.73 -42.24 21.50
C ASP A 242 -11.90 -41.80 22.72
N VAL A 243 -12.50 -40.99 23.62
CA VAL A 243 -11.88 -40.49 24.85
C VAL A 243 -12.86 -40.54 26.01
N ILE A 244 -12.40 -41.01 27.18
CA ILE A 244 -13.16 -41.02 28.43
C ILE A 244 -12.52 -40.04 29.42
N ILE A 245 -13.29 -39.09 29.93
CA ILE A 245 -12.84 -38.13 30.96
C ILE A 245 -13.38 -38.56 32.32
N PRO A 246 -12.54 -39.11 33.23
CA PRO A 246 -12.94 -39.32 34.61
C PRO A 246 -12.98 -37.98 35.38
N ARG A 247 -13.91 -37.86 36.33
CA ARG A 247 -14.14 -36.67 37.19
C ARG A 247 -14.68 -35.41 36.47
N GLY A 248 -15.05 -35.52 35.20
CA GLY A 248 -15.61 -34.40 34.43
C GLY A 248 -14.72 -33.16 34.39
N GLY A 249 -15.29 -31.98 34.67
CA GLY A 249 -14.59 -30.69 34.56
C GLY A 249 -13.41 -30.50 35.51
N GLU A 250 -13.24 -31.32 36.55
CA GLU A 250 -12.08 -31.27 37.44
C GLU A 250 -10.80 -31.80 36.77
N ASN A 251 -10.93 -32.50 35.63
CA ASN A 251 -9.81 -33.08 34.92
C ASN A 251 -9.28 -32.14 33.81
N HIS A 252 -8.73 -31.00 34.26
CA HIS A 252 -8.16 -29.97 33.38
C HIS A 252 -7.17 -30.55 32.35
N VAL A 253 -6.30 -31.48 32.77
CA VAL A 253 -5.32 -32.13 31.87
C VAL A 253 -5.99 -32.87 30.70
N ALA A 254 -7.10 -33.57 30.93
CA ALA A 254 -7.82 -34.24 29.86
C ALA A 254 -8.51 -33.23 28.91
N VAL A 255 -9.02 -32.12 29.43
CA VAL A 255 -9.60 -31.04 28.63
C VAL A 255 -8.53 -30.35 27.79
N ASP A 256 -7.37 -30.03 28.37
CA ASP A 256 -6.23 -29.41 27.68
C ASP A 256 -5.76 -30.27 26.49
N LEU A 257 -5.66 -31.59 26.67
CA LEU A 257 -5.30 -32.53 25.60
C LEU A 257 -6.34 -32.54 24.46
N ILE A 258 -7.63 -32.49 24.79
CA ILE A 258 -8.72 -32.41 23.79
C ILE A 258 -8.64 -31.08 23.04
N VAL A 259 -8.51 -29.96 23.75
CA VAL A 259 -8.36 -28.63 23.16
C VAL A 259 -7.11 -28.55 22.28
N GLN A 260 -5.99 -29.14 22.71
CA GLN A 260 -4.77 -29.22 21.90
C GLN A 260 -4.97 -30.09 20.64
N HIS A 261 -5.75 -31.17 20.71
CA HIS A 261 -6.12 -31.98 19.53
C HIS A 261 -7.06 -31.23 18.58
N ILE A 262 -7.99 -30.44 19.08
CA ILE A 262 -8.87 -29.60 18.25
C ILE A 262 -8.05 -28.51 17.56
N ARG A 263 -7.17 -27.81 18.29
CA ARG A 263 -6.21 -26.81 17.74
C ARG A 263 -5.27 -27.40 16.68
N THR A 264 -4.89 -28.67 16.84
CA THR A 264 -4.14 -29.46 15.84
C THR A 264 -4.98 -29.60 14.58
N LYS A 265 -6.18 -30.18 14.68
CA LYS A 265 -7.09 -30.43 13.55
C LYS A 265 -7.60 -29.17 12.83
N LEU A 266 -7.68 -28.03 13.53
CA LEU A 266 -8.05 -26.74 12.93
C LEU A 266 -6.90 -26.07 12.15
N GLY A 267 -5.65 -26.53 12.32
CA GLY A 267 -4.48 -26.06 11.59
C GLY A 267 -3.72 -24.90 12.23
N GLN A 268 -4.11 -24.42 13.41
CA GLN A 268 -3.46 -23.24 14.04
C GLN A 268 -2.15 -23.55 14.79
N HIS A 269 -1.88 -24.81 15.15
CA HIS A 269 -0.75 -25.12 16.04
C HIS A 269 0.11 -26.35 15.67
N ASP A 270 -0.12 -26.99 14.52
CA ASP A 270 0.70 -28.15 14.11
C ASP A 270 2.13 -27.75 13.73
N LEU A 271 2.30 -26.57 13.11
CA LEU A 271 3.63 -26.09 12.71
C LEU A 271 4.56 -25.85 13.90
N CYS A 272 4.08 -25.33 15.03
CA CYS A 272 4.92 -25.13 16.23
C CYS A 272 5.31 -26.45 16.92
N LYS A 273 4.56 -27.55 16.67
CA LYS A 273 4.92 -28.89 17.14
C LYS A 273 5.94 -29.57 16.22
N ILE A 274 5.83 -29.34 14.91
CA ILE A 274 6.74 -29.87 13.89
C ILE A 274 8.07 -29.10 13.89
N TYR A 275 8.01 -27.78 14.11
CA TYR A 275 9.10 -26.84 14.07
C TYR A 275 9.20 -26.07 15.41
N PRO A 276 9.98 -26.57 16.38
CA PRO A 276 10.09 -25.96 17.73
C PRO A 276 10.80 -24.60 17.73
N ASN A 277 11.37 -24.20 16.60
CA ASN A 277 11.97 -22.90 16.32
C ASN A 277 10.95 -21.84 15.85
N VAL A 278 9.66 -22.18 15.76
CA VAL A 278 8.57 -21.27 15.35
C VAL A 278 7.75 -20.83 16.56
N TYR A 279 7.70 -19.52 16.78
CA TYR A 279 7.02 -18.87 17.88
C TYR A 279 5.87 -17.99 17.34
N VAL A 280 4.66 -18.28 17.79
CA VAL A 280 3.47 -17.46 17.51
C VAL A 280 3.13 -16.67 18.76
N ILE A 281 2.97 -15.35 18.61
CA ILE A 281 2.60 -14.47 19.73
C ILE A 281 1.22 -14.87 20.26
N GLN A 282 1.05 -14.84 21.58
CA GLN A 282 -0.22 -15.15 22.22
C GLN A 282 -1.35 -14.28 21.64
N SER A 283 -2.27 -14.90 20.91
CA SER A 283 -3.40 -14.19 20.29
C SER A 283 -4.36 -13.70 21.38
N THR A 284 -4.41 -12.38 21.55
CA THR A 284 -5.34 -11.69 22.45
C THR A 284 -6.42 -10.99 21.64
N PHE A 285 -7.57 -10.66 22.24
CA PHE A 285 -8.60 -9.86 21.57
C PHE A 285 -8.06 -8.53 21.02
N GLN A 286 -7.06 -7.92 21.66
CA GLN A 286 -6.42 -6.70 21.18
C GLN A 286 -5.57 -6.94 19.92
N ILE A 287 -4.79 -8.03 19.88
CA ILE A 287 -4.02 -8.42 18.70
C ILE A 287 -4.96 -8.78 17.56
N ARG A 288 -5.98 -9.61 17.82
CA ARG A 288 -7.01 -9.97 16.84
C ARG A 288 -7.74 -8.76 16.29
N GLY A 289 -8.13 -7.80 17.13
CA GLY A 289 -8.77 -6.55 16.70
C GLY A 289 -7.87 -5.71 15.79
N MET A 290 -6.56 -5.66 16.05
CA MET A 290 -5.60 -5.01 15.15
C MET A 290 -5.45 -5.78 13.83
N HIS A 291 -5.42 -7.12 13.85
CA HIS A 291 -5.46 -7.94 12.63
C HIS A 291 -6.75 -7.71 11.83
N THR A 292 -7.92 -7.67 12.48
CA THR A 292 -9.20 -7.37 11.81
C THR A 292 -9.14 -6.03 11.08
N LEU A 293 -8.54 -5.01 11.70
CA LEU A 293 -8.40 -3.68 11.11
C LEU A 293 -7.41 -3.66 9.94
N ILE A 294 -6.18 -4.19 10.08
CA ILE A 294 -5.20 -4.17 8.98
C ILE A 294 -5.57 -5.09 7.81
N ARG A 295 -6.48 -6.06 8.02
CA ARG A 295 -7.03 -6.94 6.98
C ARG A 295 -8.34 -6.43 6.36
N ASP A 296 -8.97 -5.41 6.93
CA ASP A 296 -10.17 -4.80 6.35
C ASP A 296 -9.80 -4.05 5.06
N ARG A 297 -10.36 -4.47 3.93
CA ARG A 297 -10.16 -3.84 2.61
C ARG A 297 -10.54 -2.36 2.60
N ASP A 298 -11.53 -1.98 3.42
CA ASP A 298 -12.12 -0.65 3.38
C ASP A 298 -11.48 0.31 4.42
N ILE A 299 -10.43 -0.13 5.14
CA ILE A 299 -9.72 0.67 6.15
C ILE A 299 -9.05 1.93 5.57
N SER A 300 -9.01 3.00 6.38
CA SER A 300 -8.21 4.18 6.07
C SER A 300 -6.71 3.89 6.21
N LYS A 301 -5.88 4.34 5.25
CA LYS A 301 -4.41 4.14 5.31
C LYS A 301 -3.78 4.68 6.60
N HIS A 302 -4.31 5.75 7.18
CA HIS A 302 -3.82 6.27 8.46
C HIS A 302 -3.93 5.21 9.56
N ASP A 303 -5.08 4.54 9.61
CA ASP A 303 -5.40 3.55 10.62
C ASP A 303 -4.68 2.23 10.30
N PHE A 304 -4.59 1.84 9.02
CA PHE A 304 -3.74 0.72 8.59
C PHE A 304 -2.29 0.88 9.07
N VAL A 305 -1.66 2.05 8.84
CA VAL A 305 -0.28 2.31 9.29
C VAL A 305 -0.20 2.32 10.81
N PHE A 306 -1.14 2.98 11.50
CA PHE A 306 -1.16 3.05 12.96
C PHE A 306 -1.31 1.67 13.62
N TYR A 307 -2.23 0.83 13.14
CA TYR A 307 -2.44 -0.51 13.69
C TYR A 307 -1.34 -1.50 13.25
N SER A 308 -0.77 -1.34 12.05
CA SER A 308 0.41 -2.09 11.62
C SER A 308 1.62 -1.77 12.51
N ASP A 309 1.97 -0.50 12.70
CA ASP A 309 3.09 -0.10 13.56
C ASP A 309 2.92 -0.61 15.01
N ARG A 310 1.68 -0.59 15.54
CA ARG A 310 1.37 -1.16 16.85
C ARG A 310 1.58 -2.67 16.91
N LEU A 311 1.15 -3.40 15.88
CA LEU A 311 1.32 -4.86 15.82
C LEU A 311 2.79 -5.25 15.59
N ILE A 312 3.48 -4.58 14.67
CA ILE A 312 4.93 -4.74 14.44
C ILE A 312 5.69 -4.54 15.74
N ARG A 313 5.33 -3.53 16.54
CA ARG A 313 5.98 -3.30 17.83
C ARG A 313 5.82 -4.50 18.78
N LEU A 314 4.65 -5.13 18.84
CA LEU A 314 4.46 -6.36 19.63
C LEU A 314 5.32 -7.52 19.11
N VAL A 315 5.44 -7.67 17.79
CA VAL A 315 6.33 -8.67 17.17
C VAL A 315 7.81 -8.41 17.50
N VAL A 316 8.24 -7.16 17.43
CA VAL A 316 9.62 -6.78 17.77
C VAL A 316 9.91 -7.05 19.24
N GLU A 317 9.06 -6.61 20.17
CA GLU A 317 9.26 -6.83 21.62
C GLU A 317 9.28 -8.33 21.95
N HIS A 318 8.40 -9.14 21.34
CA HIS A 318 8.42 -10.60 21.52
C HIS A 318 9.69 -11.23 20.92
N GLY A 319 10.13 -10.78 19.74
CA GLY A 319 11.37 -11.19 19.09
C GLY A 319 12.62 -10.90 19.92
N LEU A 320 12.67 -9.74 20.58
CA LEU A 320 13.74 -9.37 21.52
C LEU A 320 13.79 -10.29 22.75
N GLY A 321 12.64 -10.81 23.20
CA GLY A 321 12.56 -11.79 24.29
C GLY A 321 13.26 -13.13 24.00
N HIS A 322 13.53 -13.45 22.73
CA HIS A 322 14.26 -14.68 22.33
C HIS A 322 15.78 -14.49 22.24
N LEU A 323 16.32 -13.32 22.58
CA LEU A 323 17.74 -13.05 22.66
C LEU A 323 18.37 -13.71 23.91
N PRO A 324 19.65 -14.11 23.86
CA PRO A 324 20.34 -14.58 25.06
C PRO A 324 20.50 -13.44 26.08
N PHE A 325 20.35 -13.80 27.35
CA PHE A 325 20.49 -12.92 28.50
C PHE A 325 21.43 -13.54 29.55
N THR A 326 21.94 -12.71 30.44
CA THR A 326 22.69 -13.12 31.63
C THR A 326 21.97 -12.61 32.88
N GLU A 327 21.89 -13.41 33.93
CA GLU A 327 21.35 -12.96 35.22
C GLU A 327 22.21 -11.81 35.79
N MET A 328 21.53 -10.81 36.36
CA MET A 328 22.16 -9.63 36.95
C MET A 328 21.44 -9.26 38.24
N GLN A 329 22.19 -9.15 39.34
CA GLN A 329 21.67 -8.60 40.58
C GLN A 329 21.94 -7.10 40.65
N VAL A 330 20.93 -6.33 41.05
CA VAL A 330 21.02 -4.89 41.30
C VAL A 330 20.52 -4.56 42.70
N VAL A 331 21.17 -3.60 43.35
CA VAL A 331 20.68 -3.03 44.61
C VAL A 331 19.66 -1.94 44.27
N THR A 332 18.43 -2.11 44.74
CA THR A 332 17.35 -1.14 44.54
C THR A 332 17.59 0.12 45.40
N PRO A 333 16.91 1.25 45.11
CA PRO A 333 16.97 2.44 45.95
C PRO A 333 16.53 2.24 47.41
N THR A 334 15.85 1.12 47.72
CA THR A 334 15.47 0.73 49.10
C THR A 334 16.54 -0.09 49.82
N GLY A 335 17.69 -0.35 49.18
CA GLY A 335 18.77 -1.19 49.71
C GLY A 335 18.54 -2.70 49.53
N SER A 336 17.42 -3.11 48.92
CA SER A 336 17.09 -4.52 48.68
C SER A 336 17.78 -5.03 47.42
N VAL A 337 18.16 -6.31 47.38
CA VAL A 337 18.68 -6.93 46.15
C VAL A 337 17.53 -7.39 45.26
N TYR A 338 17.56 -7.02 43.99
CA TYR A 338 16.65 -7.51 42.95
C TYR A 338 17.43 -8.33 41.91
N THR A 339 16.95 -9.53 41.61
CA THR A 339 17.50 -10.41 40.58
C THR A 339 16.77 -10.15 39.27
N GLY A 340 17.47 -9.53 38.31
CA GLY A 340 17.00 -9.29 36.95
C GLY A 340 17.91 -9.93 35.91
N VAL A 341 17.85 -9.42 34.68
CA VAL A 341 18.61 -9.92 33.53
C VAL A 341 19.18 -8.77 32.69
N ASP A 342 20.34 -8.99 32.07
CA ASP A 342 20.96 -8.12 31.07
C ASP A 342 20.96 -8.85 29.72
N PHE A 343 20.46 -8.18 28.67
CA PHE A 343 20.30 -8.78 27.32
C PHE A 343 21.53 -8.53 26.44
N CYS A 344 21.75 -9.40 25.44
CA CYS A 344 22.87 -9.27 24.50
C CYS A 344 22.87 -7.92 23.73
N LYS A 345 24.04 -7.26 23.71
CA LYS A 345 24.21 -5.88 23.21
C LYS A 345 24.66 -5.78 21.74
N LYS A 346 25.13 -6.90 21.13
CA LYS A 346 25.56 -6.95 19.72
C LYS A 346 24.37 -7.29 18.79
N LEU A 347 23.47 -6.32 18.62
CA LEU A 347 22.25 -6.45 17.80
C LEU A 347 22.34 -5.70 16.47
N CYS A 348 21.67 -6.19 15.44
CA CYS A 348 21.29 -5.42 14.26
C CYS A 348 19.98 -5.92 13.63
N GLY A 349 19.21 -5.00 13.05
CA GLY A 349 18.10 -5.36 12.17
C GLY A 349 18.58 -5.52 10.73
N VAL A 350 17.95 -6.38 9.96
CA VAL A 350 18.16 -6.50 8.50
C VAL A 350 16.80 -6.53 7.82
N SER A 351 16.48 -5.52 7.01
CA SER A 351 15.21 -5.46 6.27
C SER A 351 15.33 -6.13 4.90
N ILE A 352 14.38 -7.01 4.57
CA ILE A 352 14.16 -7.47 3.19
C ILE A 352 13.40 -6.37 2.47
N VAL A 353 14.03 -5.75 1.47
CA VAL A 353 13.50 -4.59 0.76
C VAL A 353 12.45 -5.07 -0.26
N ARG A 354 11.24 -4.50 -0.33
CA ARG A 354 10.77 -3.26 0.33
C ARG A 354 9.91 -3.47 1.59
N SER A 355 9.23 -4.60 1.73
CA SER A 355 8.24 -4.87 2.79
C SER A 355 8.85 -4.74 4.20
N GLY A 356 10.04 -5.30 4.42
CA GLY A 356 10.81 -5.24 5.67
C GLY A 356 11.18 -3.83 6.14
N GLU A 357 11.20 -2.83 5.26
CA GLU A 357 11.53 -1.46 5.64
C GLU A 357 10.47 -0.83 6.56
N SER A 358 9.21 -1.28 6.45
CA SER A 358 8.11 -0.86 7.34
C SER A 358 8.39 -1.15 8.81
N MET A 359 9.10 -2.26 9.11
CA MET A 359 9.37 -2.70 10.47
C MET A 359 10.53 -1.96 11.14
N GLU A 360 11.37 -1.25 10.37
CA GLU A 360 12.56 -0.57 10.90
C GLU A 360 12.23 0.52 11.94
N ASN A 361 11.08 1.19 11.81
CA ASN A 361 10.69 2.28 12.71
C ASN A 361 10.32 1.74 14.10
N ALA A 362 9.52 0.68 14.17
CA ALA A 362 9.22 -0.02 15.40
C ALA A 362 10.49 -0.59 16.04
N LEU A 363 11.40 -1.17 15.23
CA LEU A 363 12.67 -1.69 15.74
C LEU A 363 13.57 -0.60 16.34
N ARG A 364 13.69 0.57 15.68
CA ARG A 364 14.42 1.73 16.24
C ARG A 364 13.77 2.31 17.49
N ALA A 365 12.45 2.22 17.62
CA ALA A 365 11.71 2.68 18.80
C ALA A 365 11.96 1.79 20.03
N CYS A 366 12.13 0.48 19.83
CA CYS A 366 12.44 -0.47 20.91
C CYS A 366 13.96 -0.48 21.22
N CYS A 367 14.81 -0.50 20.18
CA CYS A 367 16.27 -0.54 20.30
C CYS A 367 16.93 0.75 19.81
N LYS A 368 17.14 1.71 20.73
CA LYS A 368 17.83 2.98 20.42
C LYS A 368 19.24 2.72 19.86
N GLY A 369 19.55 3.29 18.70
CA GLY A 369 20.88 3.21 18.08
C GLY A 369 21.20 1.88 17.38
N ILE A 370 20.21 1.00 17.19
CA ILE A 370 20.42 -0.27 16.47
C ILE A 370 20.89 -0.05 15.03
N LYS A 371 21.91 -0.83 14.60
CA LYS A 371 22.37 -0.84 13.21
C LYS A 371 21.32 -1.53 12.34
N ILE A 372 21.03 -0.96 11.17
CA ILE A 372 20.13 -1.55 10.17
C ILE A 372 20.93 -1.88 8.91
N GLY A 373 20.90 -3.15 8.52
CA GLY A 373 21.29 -3.61 7.19
C GLY A 373 20.09 -3.73 6.26
N LYS A 374 20.34 -3.78 4.95
CA LYS A 374 19.31 -3.96 3.92
C LYS A 374 19.72 -5.04 2.92
N ILE A 375 18.77 -5.88 2.52
CA ILE A 375 18.92 -6.86 1.44
C ILE A 375 17.74 -6.66 0.48
N LEU A 376 18.02 -6.34 -0.77
CA LEU A 376 17.05 -6.34 -1.86
C LEU A 376 17.17 -7.65 -2.62
N ILE A 377 16.05 -8.33 -2.84
CA ILE A 377 15.96 -9.62 -3.53
C ILE A 377 14.96 -9.44 -4.67
N HIS A 378 15.46 -9.39 -5.90
CA HIS A 378 14.61 -9.26 -7.10
C HIS A 378 14.53 -10.60 -7.83
N ARG A 379 13.31 -11.11 -8.04
CA ARG A 379 13.06 -12.30 -8.87
C ARG A 379 13.10 -11.88 -10.34
N ASP A 380 14.05 -12.42 -11.09
CA ASP A 380 14.31 -12.07 -12.48
C ASP A 380 14.13 -13.31 -13.37
N GLY A 381 12.92 -13.44 -13.94
CA GLY A 381 12.50 -14.53 -14.84
C GLY A 381 12.65 -15.97 -14.33
N ASP A 382 12.37 -16.93 -15.23
CA ASP A 382 12.49 -18.38 -14.96
C ASP A 382 13.95 -18.86 -14.82
N ASN A 383 14.92 -17.98 -15.06
CA ASN A 383 16.36 -18.32 -15.14
C ASN A 383 17.12 -18.22 -13.81
N GLY A 384 16.46 -17.87 -12.71
CA GLY A 384 16.95 -18.10 -11.34
C GLY A 384 18.17 -17.30 -10.88
N LYS A 385 18.71 -16.37 -11.68
CA LYS A 385 19.75 -15.42 -11.24
C LYS A 385 19.10 -14.12 -10.79
N GLN A 386 19.28 -13.78 -9.51
CA GLN A 386 18.60 -12.65 -8.89
C GLN A 386 19.57 -11.47 -8.69
N LEU A 387 19.12 -10.26 -9.00
CA LEU A 387 19.87 -9.04 -8.70
C LEU A 387 19.78 -8.76 -7.19
N ILE A 388 20.83 -9.09 -6.46
CA ILE A 388 20.91 -8.88 -5.01
C ILE A 388 21.68 -7.58 -4.74
N TYR A 389 21.00 -6.59 -4.15
CA TYR A 389 21.69 -5.45 -3.52
C TYR A 389 21.75 -5.68 -2.02
N GLU A 390 22.94 -5.56 -1.44
CA GLU A 390 23.16 -5.66 0.00
C GLU A 390 23.87 -4.43 0.56
N LYS A 391 23.46 -4.03 1.76
CA LYS A 391 24.17 -3.03 2.57
C LYS A 391 24.08 -3.43 4.03
N LEU A 392 25.06 -4.20 4.49
CA LEU A 392 25.10 -4.79 5.83
C LEU A 392 26.15 -4.12 6.74
N PRO A 393 26.00 -4.17 8.08
CA PRO A 393 27.06 -3.80 9.00
C PRO A 393 28.35 -4.60 8.73
N LYS A 394 29.52 -3.94 8.77
CA LYS A 394 30.82 -4.62 8.57
C LYS A 394 31.11 -5.70 9.61
N ASP A 395 30.50 -5.57 10.79
CA ASP A 395 30.63 -6.42 11.96
C ASP A 395 29.39 -7.32 12.17
N ILE A 396 28.71 -7.73 11.07
CA ILE A 396 27.47 -8.52 11.15
C ILE A 396 27.68 -9.96 11.63
N SER A 397 28.82 -10.59 11.30
CA SER A 397 29.15 -11.97 11.70
C SER A 397 29.19 -12.17 13.23
N GLU A 398 29.42 -11.11 14.00
CA GLU A 398 29.45 -11.13 15.47
C GLU A 398 28.14 -10.67 16.12
N ARG A 399 27.07 -10.47 15.34
CA ARG A 399 25.79 -9.91 15.81
C ARG A 399 24.64 -10.90 15.72
N HIS A 400 23.70 -10.76 16.64
CA HIS A 400 22.35 -11.32 16.46
C HIS A 400 21.58 -10.46 15.46
N VAL A 401 20.96 -11.12 14.49
CA VAL A 401 20.26 -10.49 13.36
C VAL A 401 18.76 -10.65 13.54
N LEU A 402 18.08 -9.52 13.66
CA LEU A 402 16.62 -9.44 13.55
C LEU A 402 16.28 -9.24 12.07
N LEU A 403 16.01 -10.32 11.35
CA LEU A 403 15.60 -10.29 9.95
C LEU A 403 14.13 -9.84 9.88
N LEU A 404 13.80 -8.86 9.04
CA LEU A 404 12.49 -8.21 9.02
C LEU A 404 11.81 -8.40 7.67
N ASP A 405 10.63 -9.03 7.67
CA ASP A 405 9.70 -9.05 6.54
C ASP A 405 8.26 -9.28 7.05
N PRO A 406 7.32 -8.32 6.91
CA PRO A 406 5.96 -8.46 7.40
C PRO A 406 5.21 -9.72 6.94
N VAL A 407 5.49 -10.27 5.76
CA VAL A 407 4.71 -11.38 5.18
C VAL A 407 5.62 -12.54 4.76
N LEU A 408 5.55 -13.64 5.49
CA LEU A 408 6.21 -14.90 5.09
C LEU A 408 5.27 -15.74 4.22
N ALA A 409 5.29 -15.50 2.90
CA ALA A 409 4.49 -16.24 1.92
C ALA A 409 5.14 -17.56 1.48
N THR A 410 5.89 -17.59 0.37
CA THR A 410 6.54 -18.81 -0.18
C THR A 410 7.86 -19.19 0.48
N GLY A 411 8.43 -18.33 1.34
CA GLY A 411 9.75 -18.54 1.95
C GLY A 411 10.97 -18.33 1.03
N ASN A 412 10.80 -18.30 -0.30
CA ASN A 412 11.93 -18.18 -1.25
C ASN A 412 12.80 -16.92 -1.07
N SER A 413 12.18 -15.78 -0.74
CA SER A 413 12.92 -14.53 -0.49
C SER A 413 13.64 -14.58 0.86
N ALA A 414 12.97 -15.10 1.90
CA ALA A 414 13.56 -15.31 3.22
C ALA A 414 14.75 -16.26 3.17
N ASN A 415 14.63 -17.38 2.44
CA ASN A 415 15.71 -18.36 2.31
C ASN A 415 16.99 -17.75 1.72
N GLN A 416 16.87 -16.93 0.68
CA GLN A 416 18.02 -16.25 0.08
C GLN A 416 18.62 -15.16 0.99
N ALA A 417 17.79 -14.44 1.75
CA ALA A 417 18.27 -13.50 2.76
C ALA A 417 19.09 -14.24 3.85
N ILE A 418 18.60 -15.39 4.31
CA ILE A 418 19.26 -16.22 5.32
C ILE A 418 20.55 -16.86 4.77
N ASP A 419 20.53 -17.42 3.54
CA ASP A 419 21.72 -17.91 2.84
C ASP A 419 22.81 -16.83 2.79
N LEU A 420 22.45 -15.60 2.39
CA LEU A 420 23.38 -14.48 2.30
C LEU A 420 23.96 -14.11 3.66
N LEU A 421 23.14 -14.05 4.72
CA LEU A 421 23.62 -13.77 6.07
C LEU A 421 24.60 -14.83 6.56
N ILE A 422 24.31 -16.11 6.31
CA ILE A 422 25.21 -17.22 6.65
C ILE A 422 26.51 -17.14 5.83
N GLN A 423 26.45 -16.80 4.54
CA GLN A 423 27.64 -16.53 3.71
C GLN A 423 28.48 -15.34 4.20
N LYS A 424 27.88 -14.36 4.89
CA LYS A 424 28.60 -13.27 5.59
C LYS A 424 29.13 -13.68 6.97
N GLY A 425 29.00 -14.94 7.36
CA GLY A 425 29.50 -15.49 8.62
C GLY A 425 28.59 -15.25 9.82
N VAL A 426 27.30 -14.96 9.62
CA VAL A 426 26.32 -14.93 10.71
C VAL A 426 25.94 -16.37 11.09
N PRO A 427 26.06 -16.79 12.36
CA PRO A 427 25.58 -18.10 12.80
C PRO A 427 24.07 -18.25 12.57
N GLU A 428 23.63 -19.41 12.09
CA GLU A 428 22.20 -19.67 11.83
C GLU A 428 21.31 -19.44 13.07
N SER A 429 21.78 -19.88 14.25
CA SER A 429 21.11 -19.70 15.53
C SER A 429 21.07 -18.24 16.05
N TYR A 430 21.80 -17.33 15.39
CA TYR A 430 21.82 -15.91 15.72
C TYR A 430 20.79 -15.11 14.91
N ILE A 431 20.12 -15.75 13.95
CA ILE A 431 19.09 -15.14 13.12
C ILE A 431 17.71 -15.38 13.76
N ILE A 432 16.99 -14.30 14.00
CA ILE A 432 15.58 -14.30 14.42
C ILE A 432 14.80 -13.58 13.32
N PHE A 433 13.89 -14.29 12.66
CA PHE A 433 13.07 -13.78 11.57
C PHE A 433 11.72 -13.31 12.11
N LEU A 434 11.42 -12.02 11.92
CA LEU A 434 10.22 -11.37 12.44
C LEU A 434 9.21 -11.14 11.31
N ASN A 435 7.99 -11.64 11.49
CA ASN A 435 6.88 -11.51 10.54
C ASN A 435 5.60 -11.01 11.24
N LEU A 436 4.70 -10.36 10.50
CA LEU A 436 3.33 -10.09 10.98
C LEU A 436 2.41 -11.29 10.69
N ILE A 437 2.49 -11.80 9.45
CA ILE A 437 1.64 -12.86 8.94
C ILE A 437 2.54 -13.89 8.25
N SER A 438 2.23 -15.17 8.45
CA SER A 438 2.98 -16.27 7.83
C SER A 438 2.04 -17.32 7.25
N ALA A 439 2.42 -17.87 6.10
CA ALA A 439 1.76 -19.03 5.51
C ALA A 439 2.46 -20.34 5.96
N PRO A 440 1.72 -21.44 6.13
CA PRO A 440 2.27 -22.77 6.43
C PRO A 440 3.42 -23.20 5.50
N GLU A 441 3.27 -22.91 4.21
CA GLU A 441 4.21 -23.23 3.14
C GLU A 441 5.54 -22.49 3.34
N GLY A 442 5.49 -21.19 3.69
CA GLY A 442 6.67 -20.37 3.96
C GLY A 442 7.40 -20.79 5.23
N ILE A 443 6.66 -21.08 6.30
CA ILE A 443 7.24 -21.60 7.56
C ILE A 443 7.93 -22.94 7.30
N HIS A 444 7.29 -23.86 6.57
CA HIS A 444 7.88 -25.15 6.20
C HIS A 444 9.14 -24.98 5.34
N CYS A 445 9.08 -24.09 4.34
CA CYS A 445 10.17 -23.81 3.40
C CYS A 445 11.43 -23.26 4.09
N VAL A 446 11.26 -22.38 5.09
CA VAL A 446 12.38 -21.82 5.88
C VAL A 446 12.86 -22.83 6.93
N SER A 447 11.96 -23.37 7.77
CA SER A 447 12.34 -24.19 8.92
C SER A 447 12.96 -25.54 8.54
N LYS A 448 12.60 -26.10 7.37
CA LYS A 448 13.22 -27.32 6.83
C LYS A 448 14.64 -27.09 6.33
N ARG A 449 14.98 -25.86 5.90
CA ARG A 449 16.29 -25.50 5.36
C ARG A 449 17.23 -24.97 6.45
N PHE A 450 16.69 -24.21 7.41
CA PHE A 450 17.43 -23.57 8.48
C PHE A 450 16.75 -23.84 9.85
N PRO A 451 16.92 -25.05 10.40
CA PRO A 451 16.20 -25.48 11.61
C PRO A 451 16.59 -24.71 12.89
N SER A 452 17.69 -23.97 12.88
CA SER A 452 18.18 -23.17 14.01
C SER A 452 17.71 -21.71 13.97
N VAL A 453 17.18 -21.24 12.84
CA VAL A 453 16.61 -19.88 12.71
C VAL A 453 15.31 -19.82 13.50
N LYS A 454 15.17 -18.84 14.40
CA LYS A 454 13.93 -18.62 15.14
C LYS A 454 12.96 -17.81 14.28
N ILE A 455 11.76 -18.31 14.02
CA ILE A 455 10.71 -17.55 13.33
C ILE A 455 9.73 -17.03 14.39
N VAL A 456 9.42 -15.73 14.37
CA VAL A 456 8.49 -15.08 15.29
C VAL A 456 7.41 -14.38 14.48
N THR A 457 6.15 -14.78 14.66
CA THR A 457 5.01 -14.23 13.90
C THR A 457 3.81 -13.92 14.78
N SER A 458 3.00 -12.91 14.41
CA SER A 458 1.74 -12.63 15.12
C SER A 458 0.57 -13.53 14.69
N GLU A 459 0.53 -14.00 13.45
CA GLU A 459 -0.57 -14.86 12.96
C GLU A 459 -0.09 -15.83 11.86
N ILE A 460 -0.64 -17.05 11.87
CA ILE A 460 -0.45 -18.04 10.79
C ILE A 460 -1.78 -18.19 10.05
N ASP A 461 -1.75 -17.91 8.74
CA ASP A 461 -2.90 -17.93 7.85
C ASP A 461 -3.14 -19.32 7.22
N VAL A 462 -4.16 -19.46 6.37
CA VAL A 462 -4.68 -20.77 5.95
C VAL A 462 -3.76 -21.45 4.92
N ALA A 463 -3.40 -20.73 3.85
CA ALA A 463 -2.65 -21.23 2.70
C ALA A 463 -2.21 -20.06 1.81
N LEU A 464 -1.52 -20.37 0.71
CA LEU A 464 -1.33 -19.47 -0.43
C LEU A 464 -2.43 -19.65 -1.51
N ASN A 465 -2.76 -18.58 -2.22
CA ASN A 465 -3.58 -18.62 -3.44
C ASN A 465 -2.74 -19.00 -4.68
N GLU A 466 -3.39 -19.13 -5.85
CA GLU A 466 -2.71 -19.43 -7.13
C GLU A 466 -1.66 -18.37 -7.54
N GLU A 467 -1.75 -17.15 -7.00
CA GLU A 467 -0.81 -16.04 -7.19
C GLU A 467 0.30 -16.00 -6.11
N TYR A 468 0.42 -17.05 -5.29
CA TYR A 468 1.35 -17.17 -4.16
C TYR A 468 1.17 -16.13 -3.04
N ARG A 469 -0.03 -15.55 -2.90
CA ARG A 469 -0.41 -14.64 -1.81
C ARG A 469 -1.06 -15.39 -0.67
N VAL A 470 -0.79 -14.95 0.55
CA VAL A 470 -1.40 -15.52 1.76
C VAL A 470 -2.91 -15.25 1.77
N ILE A 471 -3.73 -16.26 2.11
CA ILE A 471 -5.19 -16.12 2.33
C ILE A 471 -5.51 -16.32 3.82
N PRO A 472 -6.29 -15.42 4.47
CA PRO A 472 -6.89 -14.20 3.91
C PRO A 472 -5.92 -13.03 3.68
N GLY A 473 -4.72 -13.06 4.27
CA GLY A 473 -3.62 -12.13 3.99
C GLY A 473 -3.89 -10.64 4.26
N ILE A 474 -3.05 -9.81 3.63
CA ILE A 474 -3.17 -8.35 3.47
C ILE A 474 -2.85 -8.07 2.00
N THR A 475 -3.62 -7.21 1.33
CA THR A 475 -3.43 -6.90 -0.10
C THR A 475 -2.47 -5.74 -0.34
N ASP A 476 -1.43 -6.00 -1.14
CA ASP A 476 -0.66 -4.95 -1.79
C ASP A 476 -1.45 -4.30 -2.93
N LEU A 477 -1.18 -3.03 -3.21
CA LEU A 477 -1.59 -2.38 -4.46
C LEU A 477 -0.83 -3.03 -5.62
N ASN A 478 -1.42 -4.08 -6.21
CA ASN A 478 -0.83 -4.95 -7.23
C ASN A 478 -0.56 -4.24 -8.58
N VAL A 479 0.33 -3.25 -8.59
CA VAL A 479 0.77 -2.53 -9.79
C VAL A 479 2.13 -3.07 -10.20
N GLU A 480 2.17 -3.71 -11.37
CA GLU A 480 3.39 -4.31 -11.91
C GLU A 480 4.25 -3.24 -12.60
N PRO A 481 5.59 -3.21 -12.37
CA PRO A 481 6.49 -2.38 -13.17
C PRO A 481 6.53 -2.90 -14.60
N TYR A 482 6.73 -2.01 -15.57
CA TYR A 482 6.85 -2.40 -16.97
C TYR A 482 8.17 -3.15 -17.23
N ASP A 483 8.06 -4.25 -17.97
CA ASP A 483 9.18 -5.04 -18.51
C ASP A 483 9.38 -4.63 -19.98
N GLU A 484 10.57 -4.14 -20.34
CA GLU A 484 10.87 -3.69 -21.71
C GLU A 484 11.12 -4.85 -22.69
N ASP A 485 11.59 -6.01 -22.21
CA ASP A 485 11.87 -7.20 -23.03
C ASP A 485 10.59 -7.97 -23.36
N GLN A 486 9.67 -8.08 -22.38
CA GLN A 486 8.38 -8.75 -22.54
C GLN A 486 7.26 -7.82 -23.02
N GLY A 487 7.39 -6.50 -22.80
CA GLY A 487 6.33 -5.52 -23.05
C GLY A 487 5.14 -5.60 -22.07
N THR A 488 5.31 -6.34 -20.97
CA THR A 488 4.31 -6.61 -19.92
C THR A 488 4.43 -5.64 -18.76
N GLY A 489 3.58 -5.77 -17.73
CA GLY A 489 3.51 -4.82 -16.62
C GLY A 489 2.83 -3.49 -16.98
N GLU A 490 2.59 -2.64 -15.98
CA GLU A 490 1.56 -1.59 -16.05
C GLU A 490 2.13 -0.18 -15.86
N LEU A 491 3.07 0.01 -14.95
CA LEU A 491 3.68 1.30 -14.68
C LEU A 491 5.08 1.38 -15.32
N ARG A 492 5.20 2.16 -16.40
CA ARG A 492 6.48 2.34 -17.12
C ARG A 492 7.41 3.32 -16.41
N TYR A 493 6.89 4.51 -16.11
CA TYR A 493 7.67 5.62 -15.57
C TYR A 493 6.83 6.45 -14.59
N VAL A 494 7.51 7.12 -13.66
CA VAL A 494 6.91 8.16 -12.80
C VAL A 494 7.71 9.44 -12.99
N GLN A 495 7.10 10.47 -13.56
CA GLN A 495 7.67 11.83 -13.65
C GLN A 495 7.17 12.63 -12.46
N MET A 496 8.08 13.37 -11.81
CA MET A 496 7.77 14.28 -10.70
C MET A 496 8.36 15.65 -11.02
N ALA A 497 7.51 16.64 -11.24
CA ALA A 497 7.91 18.05 -11.36
C ALA A 497 7.58 18.78 -10.04
N VAL A 498 8.49 19.61 -9.53
CA VAL A 498 8.36 20.26 -8.20
C VAL A 498 8.40 21.77 -8.36
N THR A 499 7.35 22.47 -7.95
CA THR A 499 7.30 23.94 -8.07
C THR A 499 8.40 24.59 -7.24
N THR A 500 9.19 25.46 -7.88
CA THR A 500 9.99 26.48 -7.19
C THR A 500 9.14 27.73 -7.01
N TYR A 501 8.49 27.84 -5.84
CA TYR A 501 7.46 28.86 -5.56
C TYR A 501 7.90 30.28 -5.94
N ASP A 502 9.17 30.63 -5.67
CA ASP A 502 9.78 31.84 -6.18
C ASP A 502 11.31 31.66 -6.32
N THR A 503 11.87 31.94 -7.50
CA THR A 503 13.32 31.90 -7.75
C THR A 503 14.07 33.15 -7.23
N SER A 504 13.38 34.16 -6.70
CA SER A 504 13.97 35.28 -5.97
C SER A 504 14.45 34.90 -4.56
N LEU A 505 13.82 33.91 -3.93
CA LEU A 505 14.07 33.51 -2.54
C LEU A 505 15.43 32.81 -2.33
N PRO A 506 15.97 32.77 -1.09
CA PRO A 506 17.13 31.94 -0.74
C PRO A 506 16.88 30.46 -1.05
N VAL A 507 17.90 29.73 -1.51
CA VAL A 507 17.77 28.31 -1.97
C VAL A 507 17.09 27.41 -0.93
N SER A 508 17.39 27.62 0.35
CA SER A 508 16.82 26.86 1.46
C SER A 508 15.31 27.07 1.64
N GLN A 509 14.73 28.15 1.11
CA GLN A 509 13.33 28.53 1.27
C GLN A 509 12.47 28.30 0.02
N ARG A 510 13.09 28.09 -1.16
CA ARG A 510 12.36 27.92 -2.44
C ARG A 510 11.46 26.69 -2.47
N TYR A 511 11.82 25.67 -1.70
CA TYR A 511 11.15 24.37 -1.66
C TYR A 511 10.30 24.16 -0.40
N ASP A 512 10.32 25.08 0.58
CA ASP A 512 9.55 24.97 1.83
C ASP A 512 8.04 24.85 1.57
N ASN A 513 7.57 25.49 0.49
CA ASN A 513 6.18 25.42 -0.01
C ASN A 513 6.05 24.63 -1.33
N GLY A 514 7.11 23.95 -1.77
CA GLY A 514 7.17 23.28 -3.08
C GLY A 514 6.12 22.19 -3.23
N LYS A 515 5.43 22.18 -4.37
CA LYS A 515 4.35 21.23 -4.69
C LYS A 515 4.74 20.37 -5.88
N VAL A 516 4.35 19.10 -5.84
CA VAL A 516 4.77 18.07 -6.79
C VAL A 516 3.61 17.73 -7.73
N GLN A 517 3.79 17.97 -9.02
CA GLN A 517 2.99 17.34 -10.06
C GLN A 517 3.57 15.94 -10.33
N VAL A 518 2.71 14.91 -10.26
CA VAL A 518 3.10 13.52 -10.49
C VAL A 518 2.40 12.99 -11.74
N THR A 519 3.17 12.52 -12.73
CA THR A 519 2.64 11.80 -13.90
C THR A 519 2.96 10.32 -13.78
N LEU A 520 1.92 9.48 -13.85
CA LEU A 520 2.02 8.03 -13.96
C LEU A 520 2.00 7.65 -15.45
N VAL A 521 3.11 7.15 -15.99
CA VAL A 521 3.17 6.65 -17.37
C VAL A 521 2.73 5.19 -17.38
N TRP A 522 1.57 4.94 -17.95
CA TRP A 522 0.86 3.67 -17.89
C TRP A 522 0.93 2.92 -19.23
N ASN A 523 1.23 1.62 -19.17
CA ASN A 523 1.26 0.70 -20.30
C ASN A 523 -0.17 0.36 -20.76
N SER A 524 -0.82 1.33 -21.40
CA SER A 524 -2.11 1.17 -22.03
C SER A 524 -2.26 2.16 -23.18
N ARG A 525 -3.13 1.86 -24.13
CA ARG A 525 -3.53 2.78 -25.20
C ARG A 525 -4.43 3.92 -24.71
N ASN A 526 -5.15 3.73 -23.60
CA ASN A 526 -6.10 4.69 -23.04
C ASN A 526 -6.56 4.29 -21.61
N GLU A 527 -7.44 5.13 -21.07
CA GLU A 527 -8.04 5.02 -19.74
C GLU A 527 -9.02 3.86 -19.52
N ASN A 528 -9.45 3.15 -20.56
CA ASN A 528 -10.42 2.04 -20.50
C ASN A 528 -9.74 0.66 -20.51
N SER A 529 -8.51 0.56 -19.98
CA SER A 529 -7.81 -0.72 -19.85
C SER A 529 -8.34 -1.57 -18.68
N PRO A 530 -8.14 -2.89 -18.69
CA PRO A 530 -8.38 -3.74 -17.53
C PRO A 530 -7.61 -3.28 -16.28
N SER A 531 -6.42 -2.69 -16.46
CA SER A 531 -5.60 -2.12 -15.39
C SER A 531 -6.00 -0.70 -14.96
N SER A 532 -7.11 -0.15 -15.48
CA SER A 532 -7.58 1.20 -15.12
C SER A 532 -7.98 1.32 -13.65
N GLU A 533 -8.50 0.26 -13.03
CA GLU A 533 -8.79 0.24 -11.60
C GLU A 533 -7.52 0.37 -10.76
N LYS A 534 -6.44 -0.34 -11.14
CA LYS A 534 -5.11 -0.24 -10.51
C LYS A 534 -4.53 1.17 -10.64
N LEU A 535 -4.63 1.79 -11.82
CA LEU A 535 -4.23 3.19 -12.05
C LEU A 535 -5.02 4.15 -11.15
N ASN A 536 -6.34 4.01 -11.10
CA ASN A 536 -7.21 4.83 -10.25
C ASN A 536 -6.91 4.63 -8.76
N ALA A 537 -6.64 3.39 -8.32
CA ALA A 537 -6.26 3.08 -6.94
C ALA A 537 -4.93 3.74 -6.55
N LEU A 538 -3.90 3.64 -7.41
CA LEU A 538 -2.61 4.29 -7.18
C LEU A 538 -2.72 5.82 -7.17
N ALA A 539 -3.47 6.41 -8.10
CA ALA A 539 -3.71 7.85 -8.15
C ALA A 539 -4.48 8.35 -6.91
N ASN A 540 -5.52 7.63 -6.49
CA ASN A 540 -6.25 7.90 -5.24
C ASN A 540 -5.33 7.78 -4.02
N PHE A 541 -4.47 6.76 -3.97
CA PHE A 541 -3.50 6.60 -2.89
C PHE A 541 -2.55 7.80 -2.81
N LEU A 542 -1.96 8.22 -3.92
CA LEU A 542 -1.10 9.41 -3.98
C LEU A 542 -1.86 10.65 -3.49
N TRP A 543 -3.01 10.93 -4.08
CA TRP A 543 -3.81 12.12 -3.74
C TRP A 543 -4.28 12.14 -2.27
N ARG A 544 -4.71 10.99 -1.72
CA ARG A 544 -5.12 10.86 -0.30
C ARG A 544 -3.96 11.07 0.70
N ASN A 545 -2.71 10.92 0.26
CA ASN A 545 -1.51 11.02 1.11
C ASN A 545 -0.76 12.36 0.97
N GLY A 546 -0.70 12.90 -0.26
CA GLY A 546 0.03 14.12 -0.55
C GLY A 546 -0.83 15.34 -0.82
N GLY A 547 -2.13 15.20 -1.12
CA GLY A 547 -2.99 16.31 -1.51
C GLY A 547 -3.32 17.30 -0.38
N PRO A 548 -4.08 18.37 -0.68
CA PRO A 548 -4.23 19.55 0.18
C PRO A 548 -4.90 19.32 1.55
N ARG A 549 -5.53 18.17 1.78
CA ARG A 549 -6.18 17.80 3.05
C ARG A 549 -5.24 17.12 4.07
N ARG A 550 -3.92 17.07 3.83
CA ARG A 550 -2.93 16.41 4.70
C ARG A 550 -1.88 17.38 5.23
N LYS A 551 -1.26 17.05 6.38
CA LYS A 551 -0.19 17.85 7.01
C LYS A 551 1.04 18.05 6.10
N SER A 552 1.33 17.09 5.23
CA SER A 552 2.42 17.16 4.25
C SER A 552 2.09 18.12 3.10
N ASN A 553 0.86 18.04 2.54
CA ASN A 553 0.38 18.87 1.44
C ASN A 553 1.45 19.08 0.35
N LEU A 554 1.99 17.98 -0.18
CA LEU A 554 3.09 18.01 -1.16
C LEU A 554 2.63 17.80 -2.60
N ILE A 555 1.47 17.20 -2.87
CA ILE A 555 1.05 16.89 -4.26
C ILE A 555 0.14 17.99 -4.80
N HIS A 556 0.59 18.61 -5.89
CA HIS A 556 -0.13 19.60 -6.69
C HIS A 556 -1.24 18.97 -7.53
N SER A 557 -0.85 18.00 -8.37
CA SER A 557 -1.77 17.23 -9.21
C SER A 557 -1.20 15.87 -9.58
N VAL A 558 -2.10 14.96 -9.96
CA VAL A 558 -1.81 13.61 -10.44
C VAL A 558 -2.36 13.48 -11.86
N TRP A 559 -1.47 13.09 -12.78
CA TRP A 559 -1.75 12.85 -14.18
C TRP A 559 -1.46 11.39 -14.54
N ALA A 560 -2.13 10.91 -15.58
CA ALA A 560 -1.75 9.69 -16.29
C ALA A 560 -1.33 10.04 -17.72
N ASN A 561 -0.26 9.40 -18.19
CA ASN A 561 0.13 9.38 -19.59
C ASN A 561 0.03 7.94 -20.10
N PHE A 562 -0.46 7.75 -21.32
CA PHE A 562 -0.72 6.42 -21.89
C PHE A 562 0.27 6.13 -23.01
N GLN A 563 1.15 5.14 -22.79
CA GLN A 563 2.25 4.80 -23.69
C GLN A 563 2.37 3.27 -23.84
N THR A 564 2.37 2.77 -25.07
CA THR A 564 2.55 1.34 -25.39
C THR A 564 3.66 1.08 -26.40
N SER A 565 4.47 2.09 -26.75
CA SER A 565 5.57 1.94 -27.71
C SER A 565 6.79 1.28 -27.06
N SER A 566 7.39 0.31 -27.75
CA SER A 566 8.71 -0.27 -27.43
C SER A 566 9.88 0.68 -27.74
N SER A 567 9.62 1.89 -28.21
CA SER A 567 10.65 2.92 -28.34
C SER A 567 11.00 3.56 -27.00
N ASN A 568 12.22 4.09 -26.88
CA ASN A 568 12.74 4.83 -25.72
C ASN A 568 12.03 6.19 -25.48
N ILE A 569 10.85 6.42 -26.06
CA ILE A 569 10.03 7.61 -25.86
C ILE A 569 9.22 7.42 -24.58
N ILE A 570 9.54 8.22 -23.55
CA ILE A 570 8.91 8.13 -22.22
C ILE A 570 7.39 8.35 -22.31
N PHE A 571 6.95 9.44 -22.94
CA PHE A 571 5.53 9.82 -22.99
C PHE A 571 4.86 9.41 -24.31
N GLY A 572 3.66 8.85 -24.22
CA GLY A 572 2.76 8.69 -25.36
C GLY A 572 1.86 9.90 -25.57
N ASN A 573 1.07 9.89 -26.65
CA ASN A 573 0.31 11.06 -27.12
C ASN A 573 -1.00 11.32 -26.35
N ARG A 574 -1.34 10.51 -25.34
CA ARG A 574 -2.58 10.63 -24.58
C ARG A 574 -2.30 10.93 -23.11
N TRP A 575 -2.91 12.00 -22.63
CA TRP A 575 -2.79 12.50 -21.27
C TRP A 575 -4.17 12.58 -20.62
N ARG A 576 -4.26 12.22 -19.33
CA ARG A 576 -5.47 12.34 -18.51
C ARG A 576 -5.13 12.99 -17.18
N HIS A 577 -5.78 14.10 -16.87
CA HIS A 577 -5.77 14.68 -15.54
C HIS A 577 -6.64 13.82 -14.61
N LEU A 578 -6.10 13.38 -13.47
CA LEU A 578 -6.83 12.57 -12.49
C LEU A 578 -7.24 13.42 -11.28
N PHE A 579 -6.32 14.16 -10.66
CA PHE A 579 -6.56 14.94 -9.46
C PHE A 579 -5.75 16.24 -9.40
N GLY A 580 -6.27 17.26 -8.73
CA GLY A 580 -5.55 18.50 -8.40
C GLY A 580 -5.73 19.65 -9.39
N GLU A 581 -4.75 20.56 -9.41
CA GLU A 581 -4.72 21.71 -10.30
C GLU A 581 -4.07 21.36 -11.66
N ARG A 582 -4.66 21.86 -12.75
CA ARG A 582 -4.20 21.57 -14.12
C ARG A 582 -2.98 22.41 -14.50
N ASP A 583 -3.01 23.69 -14.17
CA ASP A 583 -1.95 24.64 -14.52
C ASP A 583 -0.84 24.55 -13.48
N PHE A 584 0.39 24.22 -13.90
CA PHE A 584 1.55 24.14 -13.03
C PHE A 584 2.43 25.37 -13.24
N TRP A 585 2.58 26.18 -12.20
CA TRP A 585 3.21 27.51 -12.29
C TRP A 585 4.62 27.53 -11.69
N GLU A 586 5.55 28.16 -12.41
CA GLU A 586 6.94 28.39 -11.99
C GLU A 586 7.30 29.86 -12.17
N HIS A 587 7.94 30.48 -11.18
CA HIS A 587 8.41 31.86 -11.29
C HIS A 587 9.87 31.90 -11.76
N VAL A 588 10.13 32.36 -13.00
CA VAL A 588 11.47 32.35 -13.60
C VAL A 588 11.65 33.54 -14.56
N GLY A 589 12.83 34.19 -14.55
CA GLY A 589 13.10 35.35 -15.41
C GLY A 589 12.25 36.59 -15.09
N GLY A 590 11.60 36.63 -13.93
CA GLY A 590 10.68 37.69 -13.51
C GLY A 590 9.24 37.52 -13.97
N ILE A 591 8.84 36.32 -14.42
CA ILE A 591 7.46 36.01 -14.88
C ILE A 591 6.95 34.68 -14.29
N ASP A 592 5.64 34.59 -14.13
CA ASP A 592 4.93 33.34 -13.80
C ASP A 592 4.67 32.54 -15.09
N VAL A 593 5.40 31.46 -15.29
CA VAL A 593 5.27 30.56 -16.45
C VAL A 593 4.34 29.40 -16.10
N SER A 594 3.34 29.14 -16.96
CA SER A 594 2.57 27.89 -16.91
C SER A 594 3.28 26.82 -17.73
N LEU A 595 3.45 25.62 -17.18
CA LEU A 595 4.04 24.46 -17.85
C LEU A 595 3.06 23.29 -17.91
N ALA A 596 2.77 22.81 -19.12
CA ALA A 596 2.06 21.55 -19.30
C ALA A 596 2.93 20.35 -18.85
N PRO A 597 2.34 19.21 -18.44
CA PRO A 597 3.09 18.00 -18.07
C PRO A 597 4.00 17.43 -19.17
N SER A 598 3.62 17.62 -20.44
CA SER A 598 4.40 17.30 -21.64
C SER A 598 5.38 18.40 -22.06
N GLY A 599 5.27 19.59 -21.46
CA GLY A 599 6.04 20.78 -21.83
C GLY A 599 7.52 20.66 -21.43
N PHE A 600 8.39 21.19 -22.28
CA PHE A 600 9.81 21.30 -21.94
C PHE A 600 10.02 22.45 -20.95
N GLY A 601 10.51 22.13 -19.75
CA GLY A 601 10.90 23.08 -18.72
C GLY A 601 12.35 22.86 -18.29
N GLN A 602 13.06 23.95 -17.98
CA GLN A 602 14.47 23.89 -17.58
C GLN A 602 14.60 23.41 -16.12
N ALA A 603 15.08 22.17 -15.95
CA ALA A 603 15.12 21.48 -14.65
C ALA A 603 15.94 22.20 -13.56
N ASN A 604 16.92 23.03 -13.94
CA ASN A 604 17.66 23.90 -13.02
C ASN A 604 17.21 25.35 -13.19
N THR A 605 16.02 25.68 -12.65
CA THR A 605 15.41 27.02 -12.75
C THR A 605 16.34 28.13 -12.25
N LYS A 606 17.20 27.87 -11.26
CA LYS A 606 18.20 28.84 -10.78
C LYS A 606 19.30 29.14 -11.79
N ALA A 607 19.85 28.12 -12.45
CA ALA A 607 20.89 28.33 -13.46
C ALA A 607 20.30 28.99 -14.72
N PHE A 608 19.07 28.62 -15.08
CA PHE A 608 18.32 29.22 -16.17
C PHE A 608 17.94 30.68 -15.88
N ASP A 609 17.45 31.01 -14.69
CA ASP A 609 17.18 32.38 -14.29
C ASP A 609 18.44 33.27 -14.35
N SER A 610 19.59 32.74 -13.91
CA SER A 610 20.88 33.45 -14.06
C SER A 610 21.31 33.61 -15.52
N LEU A 611 20.87 32.73 -16.43
CA LEU A 611 21.09 32.84 -17.87
C LEU A 611 20.17 33.91 -18.46
N LEU A 612 18.87 33.92 -18.12
CA LEU A 612 17.90 34.94 -18.55
C LEU A 612 18.32 36.35 -18.10
N HIS A 613 18.68 36.53 -16.83
CA HIS A 613 19.25 37.78 -16.31
C HIS A 613 20.55 38.22 -17.00
N LYS A 614 21.27 37.28 -17.63
CA LYS A 614 22.45 37.58 -18.45
C LYS A 614 22.09 37.94 -19.88
N LEU A 615 21.12 37.23 -20.46
CA LEU A 615 20.56 37.42 -21.79
C LEU A 615 19.94 38.83 -21.93
N GLN A 616 19.06 39.20 -20.99
CA GLN A 616 18.41 40.52 -20.90
C GLN A 616 19.40 41.70 -21.00
N LYS A 617 20.63 41.54 -20.50
CA LYS A 617 21.68 42.58 -20.53
C LYS A 617 22.31 42.80 -21.91
N TYR A 618 22.11 41.88 -22.85
CA TYR A 618 22.60 41.98 -24.23
C TYR A 618 21.55 42.49 -25.23
N VAL A 619 20.28 42.52 -24.83
CA VAL A 619 19.17 43.09 -25.61
C VAL A 619 19.12 44.61 -25.38
N PRO A 620 19.19 45.45 -26.44
CA PRO A 620 19.02 46.90 -26.34
C PRO A 620 17.62 47.30 -25.85
N TYR A 621 17.48 48.52 -25.33
CA TYR A 621 16.17 49.07 -24.95
C TYR A 621 15.40 49.52 -26.20
N GLY A 622 14.11 49.18 -26.29
CA GLY A 622 13.24 49.50 -27.42
C GLY A 622 13.39 48.56 -28.63
N ALA A 623 14.10 47.43 -28.46
CA ALA A 623 14.44 46.52 -29.55
C ALA A 623 13.25 45.66 -30.03
N ALA A 624 13.22 45.34 -31.32
CA ALA A 624 12.39 44.28 -31.89
C ALA A 624 13.12 42.92 -31.79
N VAL A 625 12.50 41.94 -31.13
CA VAL A 625 13.10 40.62 -30.86
C VAL A 625 12.32 39.49 -31.53
N VAL A 626 13.03 38.53 -32.13
CA VAL A 626 12.48 37.22 -32.49
C VAL A 626 13.12 36.13 -31.64
N ASP A 627 12.29 35.25 -31.09
CA ASP A 627 12.65 34.09 -30.27
C ASP A 627 12.29 32.83 -31.07
N LEU A 628 13.30 32.11 -31.56
CA LEU A 628 13.13 30.90 -32.37
C LEU A 628 13.40 29.66 -31.50
N TYR A 629 12.59 28.61 -31.70
CA TYR A 629 12.50 27.46 -30.78
C TYR A 629 11.98 27.87 -29.40
N ALA A 630 11.00 28.79 -29.38
CA ALA A 630 10.58 29.50 -28.18
C ALA A 630 9.94 28.62 -27.09
N GLY A 631 9.45 27.43 -27.43
CA GLY A 631 8.70 26.55 -26.51
C GLY A 631 7.47 27.27 -25.95
N ALA A 632 7.35 27.28 -24.62
CA ALA A 632 6.32 28.05 -23.89
C ALA A 632 6.55 29.58 -23.92
N GLY A 633 7.58 30.07 -24.60
CA GLY A 633 7.94 31.48 -24.78
C GLY A 633 8.76 32.09 -23.64
N VAL A 634 9.34 31.29 -22.75
CA VAL A 634 9.93 31.79 -21.49
C VAL A 634 11.02 32.85 -21.73
N ILE A 635 11.86 32.67 -22.74
CA ILE A 635 12.94 33.62 -23.04
C ILE A 635 12.34 34.94 -23.56
N GLY A 636 11.56 34.88 -24.64
CA GLY A 636 10.88 36.05 -25.21
C GLY A 636 9.97 36.79 -24.23
N LEU A 637 9.16 36.08 -23.44
CA LEU A 637 8.26 36.70 -22.45
C LEU A 637 9.03 37.33 -21.28
N SER A 638 10.14 36.74 -20.84
CA SER A 638 11.02 37.39 -19.83
C SER A 638 11.65 38.69 -20.36
N LEU A 639 11.95 38.76 -21.67
CA LEU A 639 12.46 39.96 -22.33
C LEU A 639 11.40 41.06 -22.47
N ALA A 640 10.15 40.67 -22.72
CA ALA A 640 9.02 41.60 -22.73
C ALA A 640 8.76 42.15 -21.31
N ALA A 641 8.66 41.28 -20.30
CA ALA A 641 8.44 41.64 -18.90
C ALA A 641 9.56 42.53 -18.32
N ALA A 642 10.80 42.37 -18.77
CA ALA A 642 11.92 43.25 -18.41
C ALA A 642 11.79 44.70 -18.95
N ARG A 643 10.69 45.02 -19.66
CA ARG A 643 10.39 46.33 -20.27
C ARG A 643 11.51 46.84 -21.20
N ARG A 644 12.16 45.91 -21.91
CA ARG A 644 13.28 46.22 -22.82
C ARG A 644 12.92 46.16 -24.30
N CYS A 645 11.83 45.50 -24.67
CA CYS A 645 11.51 45.21 -26.07
C CYS A 645 10.26 45.99 -26.52
N ARG A 646 10.28 46.49 -27.76
CA ARG A 646 9.11 47.07 -28.44
C ARG A 646 8.17 45.96 -28.94
N SER A 647 8.76 44.86 -29.40
CA SER A 647 8.05 43.68 -29.85
C SER A 647 8.83 42.39 -29.58
N VAL A 648 8.09 41.31 -29.36
CA VAL A 648 8.61 39.95 -29.22
C VAL A 648 7.79 39.00 -30.09
N LYS A 649 8.48 38.31 -31.01
CA LYS A 649 7.90 37.30 -31.92
C LYS A 649 8.43 35.92 -31.54
N CYS A 650 7.60 35.10 -30.89
CA CYS A 650 7.93 33.71 -30.55
C CYS A 650 7.54 32.78 -31.70
N VAL A 651 8.45 31.91 -32.13
CA VAL A 651 8.22 30.92 -33.19
C VAL A 651 8.50 29.53 -32.63
N GLU A 652 7.50 28.64 -32.71
CA GLU A 652 7.56 27.30 -32.14
C GLU A 652 6.82 26.28 -33.01
N VAL A 653 7.39 25.08 -33.14
CA VAL A 653 6.85 23.98 -33.97
C VAL A 653 5.94 23.04 -33.16
N ASN A 654 6.13 22.96 -31.84
CA ASN A 654 5.27 22.18 -30.95
C ASN A 654 3.98 22.96 -30.60
N LYS A 655 2.87 22.54 -31.21
CA LYS A 655 1.51 23.06 -30.95
C LYS A 655 1.08 22.95 -29.48
N GLU A 656 1.57 21.99 -28.70
CA GLU A 656 1.19 21.84 -27.28
C GLU A 656 1.69 23.02 -26.42
N SER A 657 2.82 23.63 -26.80
CA SER A 657 3.40 24.79 -26.11
C SER A 657 2.49 26.02 -26.15
N LYS A 658 1.57 26.11 -27.13
CA LYS A 658 0.66 27.24 -27.31
C LYS A 658 -0.18 27.54 -26.06
N HIS A 659 -0.71 26.51 -25.42
CA HIS A 659 -1.57 26.69 -24.24
C HIS A 659 -0.77 27.23 -23.03
N SER A 660 0.46 26.73 -22.87
CA SER A 660 1.41 27.20 -21.86
C SER A 660 1.77 28.68 -22.09
N PHE A 661 1.99 29.07 -23.35
CA PHE A 661 2.22 30.46 -23.76
C PHE A 661 1.02 31.37 -23.45
N GLU A 662 -0.19 31.01 -23.91
CA GLU A 662 -1.41 31.79 -23.69
C GLU A 662 -1.67 32.03 -22.18
N LYS A 663 -1.55 30.99 -21.36
CA LYS A 663 -1.67 31.07 -19.90
C LYS A 663 -0.60 31.96 -19.26
N THR A 664 0.65 31.86 -19.72
CA THR A 664 1.74 32.73 -19.23
C THR A 664 1.48 34.20 -19.55
N VAL A 665 0.96 34.49 -20.76
CA VAL A 665 0.62 35.86 -21.18
C VAL A 665 -0.57 36.44 -20.40
N GLU A 666 -1.58 35.64 -20.03
CA GLU A 666 -2.69 36.06 -19.16
C GLU A 666 -2.23 36.62 -17.79
N ARG A 667 -1.04 36.24 -17.29
CA ARG A 667 -0.47 36.73 -16.03
C ARG A 667 0.56 37.86 -16.18
N LEU A 668 0.88 38.30 -17.39
CA LEU A 668 1.81 39.41 -17.58
C LEU A 668 1.22 40.74 -17.08
N PRO A 669 2.06 41.70 -16.63
CA PRO A 669 1.59 43.01 -16.20
C PRO A 669 0.79 43.73 -17.29
N SER A 670 -0.40 44.24 -16.95
CA SER A 670 -1.30 44.91 -17.90
C SER A 670 -0.78 46.24 -18.48
N ASN A 671 0.31 46.79 -17.92
CA ASN A 671 0.98 48.01 -18.36
C ASN A 671 2.26 47.72 -19.18
N LEU A 672 2.24 46.66 -20.00
CA LEU A 672 3.37 46.26 -20.84
C LEU A 672 3.37 46.99 -22.18
N GLU A 673 4.33 47.88 -22.39
CA GLU A 673 4.55 48.59 -23.67
C GLU A 673 5.31 47.71 -24.70
N CYS A 674 4.83 46.48 -24.92
CA CYS A 674 5.46 45.52 -25.83
C CYS A 674 4.41 44.74 -26.64
N ASN A 675 4.57 44.66 -27.96
CA ASN A 675 3.74 43.82 -28.83
C ASN A 675 4.25 42.37 -28.84
N ILE A 676 3.49 41.47 -28.24
CA ILE A 676 3.83 40.05 -28.10
C ILE A 676 3.05 39.25 -29.14
N SER A 677 3.74 38.37 -29.88
CA SER A 677 3.09 37.40 -30.76
C SER A 677 3.72 36.02 -30.72
N TRP A 678 2.90 34.98 -30.87
CA TRP A 678 3.34 33.58 -30.96
C TRP A 678 2.81 32.95 -32.25
N HIS A 679 3.66 32.19 -32.93
CA HIS A 679 3.41 31.61 -34.25
C HIS A 679 3.74 30.11 -34.24
N HIS A 680 2.75 29.28 -34.58
CA HIS A 680 2.95 27.86 -34.85
C HIS A 680 3.59 27.70 -36.23
N ALA A 681 4.91 27.58 -36.28
CA ALA A 681 5.66 27.45 -37.52
C ALA A 681 7.02 26.79 -37.28
N ASP A 682 7.53 26.14 -38.33
CA ASP A 682 8.92 25.68 -38.38
C ASP A 682 9.82 26.85 -38.81
N ALA A 683 10.77 27.23 -37.94
CA ALA A 683 11.71 28.32 -38.21
C ALA A 683 12.67 28.04 -39.38
N SER A 684 12.81 26.78 -39.81
CA SER A 684 13.58 26.37 -40.99
C SER A 684 12.85 26.63 -42.32
N VAL A 685 11.54 26.90 -42.27
CA VAL A 685 10.69 27.21 -43.43
C VAL A 685 10.58 28.73 -43.60
N GLU A 686 11.01 29.23 -44.75
CA GLU A 686 11.15 30.67 -45.06
C GLU A 686 11.88 31.48 -43.96
N PRO A 687 13.08 31.04 -43.49
CA PRO A 687 13.76 31.59 -42.30
C PRO A 687 13.96 33.11 -42.35
N ILE A 688 14.22 33.67 -43.54
CA ILE A 688 14.39 35.11 -43.74
C ILE A 688 13.13 35.89 -43.30
N SER A 689 11.92 35.34 -43.48
CA SER A 689 10.67 36.00 -43.09
C SER A 689 10.49 36.14 -41.58
N TRP A 690 11.16 35.29 -40.79
CA TRP A 690 11.17 35.37 -39.32
C TRP A 690 12.20 36.37 -38.82
N LEU A 691 13.37 36.44 -39.49
CA LEU A 691 14.52 37.29 -39.18
C LEU A 691 14.31 38.77 -39.56
N VAL A 692 13.67 39.07 -40.69
CA VAL A 692 13.37 40.44 -41.13
C VAL A 692 12.39 41.11 -40.16
N GLY A 693 12.64 42.38 -39.85
CA GLY A 693 11.90 43.14 -38.84
C GLY A 693 12.30 42.81 -37.40
N SER A 694 13.50 42.26 -37.18
CA SER A 694 14.09 42.08 -35.86
C SER A 694 15.49 42.69 -35.79
N GLU A 695 15.83 43.27 -34.65
CA GLU A 695 17.17 43.80 -34.33
C GLU A 695 17.99 42.76 -33.55
N VAL A 696 17.30 41.92 -32.78
CA VAL A 696 17.87 40.81 -32.01
C VAL A 696 17.15 39.50 -32.35
N VAL A 697 17.95 38.50 -32.69
CA VAL A 697 17.50 37.10 -32.83
C VAL A 697 17.98 36.34 -31.60
N VAL A 698 17.07 35.60 -30.98
CA VAL A 698 17.38 34.61 -29.94
C VAL A 698 17.09 33.22 -30.52
N VAL A 699 18.00 32.28 -30.28
CA VAL A 699 17.85 30.87 -30.64
C VAL A 699 18.21 30.00 -29.43
N ASP A 700 17.35 29.05 -29.08
CA ASP A 700 17.65 27.96 -28.12
C ASP A 700 17.40 26.59 -28.80
N PRO A 701 18.20 26.23 -29.82
CA PRO A 701 17.98 25.02 -30.60
C PRO A 701 18.16 23.72 -29.80
N PRO A 702 17.54 22.61 -30.24
CA PRO A 702 17.77 21.30 -29.64
C PRO A 702 19.25 20.88 -29.74
N ARG A 703 19.65 19.83 -29.00
CA ARG A 703 21.04 19.33 -28.96
C ARG A 703 21.73 19.12 -30.32
N LYS A 704 20.98 18.96 -31.42
CA LYS A 704 21.51 18.84 -32.78
C LYS A 704 22.11 20.15 -33.34
N GLY A 705 21.77 21.31 -32.78
CA GLY A 705 22.15 22.62 -33.31
C GLY A 705 21.04 23.24 -34.17
N LEU A 706 21.37 24.29 -34.90
CA LEU A 706 20.46 24.94 -35.85
C LEU A 706 20.15 24.04 -37.05
N GLU A 707 18.94 24.17 -37.59
CA GLU A 707 18.64 23.57 -38.89
C GLU A 707 19.44 24.26 -40.01
N PRO A 708 19.98 23.53 -41.01
CA PRO A 708 20.89 24.09 -42.01
C PRO A 708 20.34 25.31 -42.75
N SER A 709 19.06 25.31 -43.13
CA SER A 709 18.44 26.44 -43.84
C SER A 709 18.38 27.71 -42.99
N LEU A 710 18.24 27.59 -41.67
CA LEU A 710 18.25 28.73 -40.74
C LEU A 710 19.68 29.24 -40.52
N ALA A 711 20.66 28.34 -40.43
CA ALA A 711 22.08 28.71 -40.37
C ALA A 711 22.53 29.43 -41.67
N ASP A 712 22.17 28.89 -42.83
CA ASP A 712 22.40 29.50 -44.15
C ASP A 712 21.77 30.90 -44.23
N ALA A 713 20.50 31.03 -43.82
CA ALA A 713 19.81 32.31 -43.82
C ALA A 713 20.49 33.35 -42.91
N LEU A 714 20.89 32.97 -41.70
CA LEU A 714 21.65 33.83 -40.78
C LEU A 714 22.99 34.27 -41.37
N GLN A 715 23.67 33.41 -42.13
CA GLN A 715 24.93 33.74 -42.79
C GLN A 715 24.71 34.65 -44.03
N ALA A 716 23.62 34.42 -44.77
CA ALA A 716 23.24 35.13 -46.00
C ALA A 716 22.63 36.54 -45.77
N LEU A 717 22.40 36.97 -44.52
CA LEU A 717 21.89 38.31 -44.18
C LEU A 717 22.73 39.48 -44.74
N SER A 718 24.00 39.25 -45.08
CA SER A 718 24.85 40.24 -45.77
C SER A 718 24.49 40.45 -47.24
N SER A 719 23.81 39.48 -47.86
CA SER A 719 23.48 39.44 -49.28
C SER A 719 22.09 40.01 -49.59
N VAL A 720 21.27 40.23 -48.56
CA VAL A 720 19.92 40.78 -48.66
C VAL A 720 20.01 42.28 -48.98
N LYS A 721 19.79 42.65 -50.24
CA LYS A 721 19.69 44.06 -50.66
C LYS A 721 18.38 44.66 -50.12
N PRO A 722 18.38 45.84 -49.49
CA PRO A 722 17.16 46.52 -49.03
C PRO A 722 16.32 47.13 -50.17
N ASN A 723 16.53 46.70 -51.42
CA ASN A 723 15.79 47.18 -52.57
C ASN A 723 15.74 46.13 -53.69
N SER A 724 14.79 45.21 -53.57
CA SER A 724 14.10 44.63 -54.71
C SER A 724 12.64 44.48 -54.34
N LYS A 725 11.76 45.23 -55.03
CA LYS A 725 10.35 44.81 -55.11
C LYS A 725 10.33 43.35 -55.53
N LEU A 726 9.49 42.54 -54.90
CA LEU A 726 9.03 41.27 -55.46
C LEU A 726 8.09 41.59 -56.64
N SER A 727 8.65 42.18 -57.70
CA SER A 727 7.96 42.43 -58.96
C SER A 727 7.79 41.09 -59.66
N GLY A 728 6.60 40.50 -59.53
CA GLY A 728 6.28 39.23 -60.15
C GLY A 728 6.22 39.29 -61.67
N SER A 729 6.16 38.11 -62.27
CA SER A 729 5.83 37.91 -63.68
C SER A 729 5.25 36.50 -63.87
N PRO A 730 4.37 36.28 -64.86
CA PRO A 730 3.43 37.20 -65.48
C PRO A 730 1.96 36.75 -65.26
N PHE A 731 1.01 37.62 -65.64
CA PHE A 731 -0.42 37.28 -65.62
C PHE A 731 -0.74 36.11 -66.57
N LEU A 732 -1.50 35.14 -66.06
CA LEU A 732 -2.52 34.42 -66.84
C LEU A 732 -3.88 34.80 -66.26
N ASN A 733 -4.83 35.09 -67.14
CA ASN A 733 -6.16 35.62 -66.79
C ASN A 733 -7.05 34.60 -66.07
N ASP A 734 -8.08 35.14 -65.41
CA ASP A 734 -9.25 34.47 -64.82
C ASP A 734 -9.55 33.05 -65.33
N LYS A 735 -9.46 32.08 -64.40
CA LYS A 735 -10.63 31.34 -63.92
C LYS A 735 -10.31 30.53 -62.66
N ASP A 736 -11.37 30.25 -61.90
CA ASP A 736 -11.36 29.51 -60.64
C ASP A 736 -10.50 28.24 -60.65
N GLU A 737 -9.52 28.14 -59.73
CA GLU A 737 -9.25 26.85 -59.08
C GLU A 737 -8.51 26.98 -57.74
N LYS A 738 -9.05 26.32 -56.71
CA LYS A 738 -8.56 26.35 -55.33
C LYS A 738 -7.25 25.57 -55.19
N ARG A 739 -6.16 26.20 -54.76
CA ARG A 739 -4.90 25.52 -54.34
C ARG A 739 -4.67 25.61 -52.83
N PRO A 740 -5.13 24.63 -52.01
CA PRO A 740 -5.30 24.82 -50.57
C PRO A 740 -4.05 24.61 -49.70
N TRP A 741 -2.83 24.62 -50.27
CA TRP A 741 -1.61 24.26 -49.54
C TRP A 741 -0.76 25.48 -49.15
N ILE A 742 -0.75 26.53 -49.96
CA ILE A 742 0.04 27.75 -49.72
C ILE A 742 -0.53 28.58 -48.55
N LEU A 743 -1.83 28.45 -48.27
CA LEU A 743 -2.49 29.04 -47.10
C LEU A 743 -2.34 28.19 -45.81
N ARG A 744 -1.75 26.99 -45.87
CA ARG A 744 -1.60 26.09 -44.70
C ARG A 744 -0.29 26.26 -43.90
N ALA A 745 0.67 27.03 -44.39
CA ALA A 745 1.97 27.23 -43.72
C ALA A 745 1.94 28.24 -42.54
N ARG A 746 0.79 28.89 -42.28
CA ARG A 746 0.61 29.87 -41.19
C ARG A 746 -0.73 29.67 -40.48
N GLU A 747 -0.85 28.61 -39.68
CA GLU A 747 -2.06 28.38 -38.86
C GLU A 747 -1.94 28.97 -37.44
N SER A 748 -2.84 29.91 -37.14
CA SER A 748 -3.08 30.51 -35.81
C SER A 748 -1.89 31.24 -35.17
N SER A 749 -1.82 32.55 -35.39
CA SER A 749 -1.02 33.46 -34.56
C SER A 749 -1.83 33.98 -33.37
N VAL A 750 -1.18 34.09 -32.21
CA VAL A 750 -1.72 34.79 -31.03
C VAL A 750 -1.05 36.16 -30.97
N GLN A 751 -1.80 37.23 -30.73
CA GLN A 751 -1.29 38.60 -30.58
C GLN A 751 -1.80 39.23 -29.29
N TYR A 752 -0.89 39.88 -28.55
CA TYR A 752 -1.17 40.60 -27.31
C TYR A 752 -0.43 41.94 -27.30
N GLY A 753 -1.17 43.03 -27.07
CA GLY A 753 -0.64 44.39 -27.06
C GLY A 753 -1.53 45.39 -27.80
N THR A 754 -1.21 46.67 -27.72
CA THR A 754 -1.93 47.74 -28.40
C THR A 754 -1.86 47.57 -29.92
N ARG A 755 -2.98 47.78 -30.62
CA ARG A 755 -3.10 47.57 -32.07
C ARG A 755 -2.44 48.71 -32.87
N SER A 756 -1.13 48.88 -32.74
CA SER A 756 -0.33 49.72 -33.64
C SER A 756 -0.03 48.94 -34.92
N VAL A 757 -0.51 49.44 -36.06
CA VAL A 757 -0.02 49.02 -37.37
C VAL A 757 1.50 49.21 -37.39
N ALA A 758 2.25 48.17 -37.76
CA ALA A 758 3.70 48.31 -37.89
C ALA A 758 4.00 49.39 -38.95
N PRO A 759 4.79 50.43 -38.65
CA PRO A 759 5.18 51.41 -39.65
C PRO A 759 5.98 50.69 -40.76
N GLU A 760 5.85 51.15 -42.00
CA GLU A 760 6.52 50.53 -43.16
C GLU A 760 8.05 50.45 -43.02
N GLU A 761 8.63 51.26 -42.12
CA GLU A 761 10.04 51.26 -41.72
C GLU A 761 10.52 49.93 -41.12
N ASP A 762 9.69 49.20 -40.36
CA ASP A 762 10.12 47.96 -39.69
C ASP A 762 10.44 46.83 -40.70
N GLN A 763 9.94 46.91 -41.96
CA GLN A 763 10.20 45.89 -42.98
C GLN A 763 11.63 45.89 -43.55
N GLN A 764 12.46 46.88 -43.19
CA GLN A 764 13.85 47.00 -43.68
C GLN A 764 14.90 46.63 -42.62
N LEU A 765 14.50 46.33 -41.38
CA LEU A 765 15.41 45.97 -40.30
C LEU A 765 15.95 44.53 -40.47
N LEU A 766 17.28 44.40 -40.37
CA LEU A 766 18.02 43.13 -40.40
C LEU A 766 18.81 42.98 -39.08
N PRO A 767 18.81 41.80 -38.45
CA PRO A 767 19.28 41.67 -37.07
C PRO A 767 20.76 41.96 -36.92
N GLU A 768 21.10 42.80 -35.94
CA GLU A 768 22.49 43.16 -35.61
C GLU A 768 23.07 42.28 -34.51
N THR A 769 22.21 41.61 -33.74
CA THR A 769 22.58 40.79 -32.60
C THR A 769 21.96 39.41 -32.74
N LEU A 770 22.77 38.38 -32.61
CA LEU A 770 22.32 36.99 -32.48
C LEU A 770 22.75 36.49 -31.10
N ILE A 771 21.79 36.06 -30.30
CA ILE A 771 22.01 35.38 -29.02
C ILE A 771 21.70 33.91 -29.21
N TYR A 772 22.72 33.07 -29.07
CA TYR A 772 22.63 31.62 -29.18
C TYR A 772 22.72 31.03 -27.77
N VAL A 773 21.68 30.32 -27.33
CA VAL A 773 21.67 29.45 -26.14
C VAL A 773 21.90 28.01 -26.59
N SER A 774 22.73 27.23 -25.89
CA SER A 774 23.00 25.85 -26.31
C SER A 774 23.35 24.90 -25.16
N CYS A 775 22.69 23.74 -25.18
CA CYS A 775 23.01 22.56 -24.38
C CYS A 775 23.98 21.58 -25.08
N GLY A 776 24.37 21.85 -26.33
CA GLY A 776 25.13 20.94 -27.19
C GLY A 776 26.49 21.52 -27.60
N TRP A 777 27.56 21.21 -26.85
CA TRP A 777 28.89 21.76 -27.12
C TRP A 777 29.40 21.50 -28.55
N GLN A 778 29.19 20.29 -29.09
CA GLN A 778 29.73 19.92 -30.40
C GLN A 778 28.98 20.61 -31.55
N SER A 779 27.65 20.58 -31.53
CA SER A 779 26.78 21.28 -32.49
C SER A 779 26.98 22.79 -32.43
N PHE A 780 27.00 23.38 -31.22
CA PHE A 780 27.37 24.79 -31.04
C PHE A 780 28.73 25.13 -31.67
N LYS A 781 29.72 24.25 -31.55
CA LYS A 781 31.07 24.45 -32.12
C LYS A 781 31.08 24.32 -33.65
N GLU A 782 30.13 23.61 -34.24
CA GLU A 782 29.95 23.52 -35.69
C GLU A 782 29.22 24.76 -36.22
N ASP A 783 28.08 25.11 -35.64
CA ASP A 783 27.31 26.33 -35.95
C ASP A 783 28.14 27.60 -35.75
N CYS A 784 28.91 27.68 -34.66
CA CYS A 784 29.79 28.82 -34.39
C CYS A 784 30.90 28.95 -35.45
N ARG A 785 31.48 27.84 -35.93
CA ARG A 785 32.43 27.91 -37.06
C ARG A 785 31.74 28.37 -38.33
N PHE A 786 30.54 27.87 -38.61
CA PHE A 786 29.77 28.23 -39.79
C PHE A 786 29.39 29.71 -39.81
N LEU A 787 28.82 30.24 -38.73
CA LEU A 787 28.47 31.66 -38.58
C LEU A 787 29.67 32.60 -38.71
N LEU A 788 30.85 32.18 -38.22
CA LEU A 788 32.09 32.96 -38.29
C LEU A 788 32.80 32.90 -39.65
N ALA A 789 32.51 31.91 -40.51
CA ALA A 789 33.25 31.64 -41.74
C ALA A 789 33.28 32.84 -42.72
N ASN A 790 32.11 33.42 -43.00
CA ASN A 790 31.97 34.53 -43.96
C ASN A 790 32.26 35.92 -43.35
N LYS A 791 32.68 35.99 -42.08
CA LYS A 791 32.92 37.24 -41.32
C LYS A 791 31.71 38.17 -41.18
N THR A 792 30.52 37.79 -41.64
CA THR A 792 29.25 38.53 -41.42
C THR A 792 28.95 38.69 -39.93
N TRP A 793 29.20 37.64 -39.15
CA TRP A 793 29.04 37.61 -37.70
C TRP A 793 30.39 37.53 -36.98
N HIS A 794 30.44 38.14 -35.80
CA HIS A 794 31.58 38.07 -34.90
C HIS A 794 31.12 37.71 -33.50
N LEU A 795 31.74 36.68 -32.90
CA LEU A 795 31.49 36.29 -31.52
C LEU A 795 32.01 37.40 -30.59
N HIS A 796 31.09 38.19 -30.04
CA HIS A 796 31.41 39.28 -29.13
C HIS A 796 31.73 38.76 -27.73
N LYS A 797 30.94 37.79 -27.24
CA LYS A 797 31.17 37.15 -25.93
C LYS A 797 30.47 35.80 -25.81
N ALA A 798 31.02 34.91 -24.98
CA ALA A 798 30.35 33.68 -24.56
C ALA A 798 30.39 33.55 -23.04
N HIS A 799 29.37 32.90 -22.48
CA HIS A 799 29.21 32.60 -21.07
C HIS A 799 28.85 31.12 -20.92
N GLY A 800 29.57 30.39 -20.06
CA GLY A 800 29.20 29.03 -19.68
C GLY A 800 28.44 29.03 -18.36
N PHE A 801 27.35 28.26 -18.30
CA PHE A 801 26.55 28.03 -17.10
C PHE A 801 26.54 26.53 -16.79
N ASN A 802 26.62 26.22 -15.49
CA ASN A 802 26.57 24.84 -15.01
C ASN A 802 25.13 24.49 -14.62
N PHE A 803 24.33 24.05 -15.58
CA PHE A 803 22.96 23.60 -15.35
C PHE A 803 22.92 22.23 -14.65
N PHE A 804 23.92 21.38 -14.87
CA PHE A 804 23.94 20.00 -14.38
C PHE A 804 25.26 19.67 -13.64
N PRO A 805 25.45 20.16 -12.40
CA PRO A 805 26.66 19.90 -11.62
C PRO A 805 26.93 18.40 -11.46
N GLY A 806 28.19 17.99 -11.68
CA GLY A 806 28.60 16.58 -11.66
C GLY A 806 28.52 15.88 -13.03
N THR A 807 27.94 16.53 -14.05
CA THR A 807 27.97 16.04 -15.43
C THR A 807 29.07 16.73 -16.25
N GLN A 808 29.29 16.26 -17.48
CA GLN A 808 30.14 16.94 -18.48
C GLN A 808 29.37 17.98 -19.32
N SER A 809 28.06 18.17 -19.08
CA SER A 809 27.23 19.11 -19.83
C SER A 809 27.50 20.55 -19.39
N ILE A 810 27.58 21.46 -20.36
CA ILE A 810 27.72 22.90 -20.13
C ILE A 810 26.72 23.64 -21.01
N GLU A 811 25.97 24.55 -20.39
CA GLU A 811 25.02 25.41 -21.09
C GLU A 811 25.74 26.69 -21.52
N ILE A 812 25.57 27.12 -22.77
CA ILE A 812 26.34 28.24 -23.32
C ILE A 812 25.40 29.33 -23.82
N LEU A 813 25.63 30.56 -23.35
CA LEU A 813 25.06 31.77 -23.95
C LEU A 813 26.16 32.49 -24.74
N ALA A 814 26.07 32.46 -26.06
CA ALA A 814 26.97 33.13 -26.99
C ALA A 814 26.27 34.32 -27.66
N VAL A 815 26.94 35.47 -27.68
CA VAL A 815 26.45 36.71 -28.26
C VAL A 815 27.30 37.05 -29.47
N PHE A 816 26.70 37.05 -30.64
CA PHE A 816 27.29 37.46 -31.90
C PHE A 816 26.79 38.85 -32.29
N LYS A 817 27.65 39.63 -32.95
CA LYS A 817 27.33 40.94 -33.52
C LYS A 817 27.63 40.94 -35.03
N ARG A 818 26.76 41.57 -35.81
CA ARG A 818 26.91 41.75 -37.26
C ARG A 818 27.68 43.05 -37.54
N GLY A 819 28.54 43.07 -38.56
CA GLY A 819 29.29 44.26 -38.98
C GLY A 819 30.83 44.14 -38.82
N PRO A 820 31.61 45.15 -39.25
CA PRO A 820 33.06 45.06 -39.33
C PRO A 820 33.73 44.97 -37.95
N GLY A 821 34.36 43.82 -37.68
CA GLY A 821 34.88 43.48 -36.36
C GLY A 821 35.83 44.49 -35.74
N THR A 822 35.47 44.99 -34.55
CA THR A 822 36.32 45.84 -33.73
C THR A 822 37.62 45.13 -33.38
N SER A 823 38.75 45.67 -33.84
CA SER A 823 40.07 45.10 -33.53
C SER A 823 40.32 44.99 -32.02
N THR A 824 40.55 43.77 -31.54
CA THR A 824 40.91 43.53 -30.15
C THR A 824 42.35 44.00 -29.91
N LYS A 825 42.50 45.15 -29.22
CA LYS A 825 43.81 45.70 -28.82
C LYS A 825 44.62 44.61 -28.10
N LYS A 826 45.71 44.13 -28.73
CA LYS A 826 46.67 43.20 -28.14
C LYS A 826 47.17 43.74 -26.79
N LYS A 827 46.80 43.10 -25.68
CA LYS A 827 47.44 43.38 -24.37
C LYS A 827 48.91 42.95 -24.46
N LYS A 828 49.83 43.88 -24.16
CA LYS A 828 51.26 43.57 -23.98
C LYS A 828 51.43 42.54 -22.83
N PRO A 829 52.41 41.61 -22.91
CA PRO A 829 52.67 40.66 -21.84
C PRO A 829 53.25 41.38 -20.61
N GLY A 830 52.52 41.33 -19.49
CA GLY A 830 52.97 41.87 -18.21
C GLY A 830 53.98 40.95 -17.51
N LYS A 831 54.98 41.53 -16.84
CA LYS A 831 56.04 40.80 -16.12
C LYS A 831 55.47 39.80 -15.08
N LYS A 832 56.03 38.58 -15.04
CA LYS A 832 55.79 37.60 -13.97
C LYS A 832 56.11 38.19 -12.59
N LYS A 833 55.13 38.33 -11.69
CA LYS A 833 55.38 38.42 -10.24
C LYS A 833 55.54 37.01 -9.67
N ARG A 834 56.55 36.78 -8.82
CA ARG A 834 56.79 35.52 -8.12
C ARG A 834 55.65 35.28 -7.11
N ARG A 835 55.16 34.04 -6.99
CA ARG A 835 54.37 33.60 -5.83
C ARG A 835 55.32 33.37 -4.63
N PRO A 836 54.94 33.72 -3.40
CA PRO A 836 55.58 33.16 -2.20
C PRO A 836 55.22 31.67 -2.04
N SER A 837 56.03 30.95 -1.27
CA SER A 837 55.98 29.51 -1.06
C SER A 837 54.75 29.03 -0.27
N ARG A 838 54.41 27.75 -0.43
CA ARG A 838 53.44 27.03 0.40
C ARG A 838 53.89 27.05 1.86
N GLY A 839 52.95 27.30 2.78
CA GLY A 839 53.02 26.76 4.14
C GLY A 839 52.23 25.46 4.18
N GLU A 840 52.78 24.44 4.82
CA GLU A 840 52.08 23.21 5.14
C GLU A 840 51.04 23.48 6.23
N PHE A 841 49.86 22.87 6.13
CA PHE A 841 49.04 22.60 7.30
C PHE A 841 48.45 21.19 7.17
N THR A 842 48.58 20.46 8.28
CA THR A 842 48.36 19.02 8.42
C THR A 842 46.90 18.63 8.52
N GLU A 843 46.62 17.35 8.28
CA GLU A 843 45.34 16.71 8.58
C GLU A 843 44.88 16.93 10.03
N LYS A 844 43.58 17.20 10.19
CA LYS A 844 42.72 16.70 11.26
C LYS A 844 41.25 16.83 10.87
#